data_AF-A0A1V2LDG1-F1
#
_entry.id   AF-A0A1V2LDG1-F1
#
_cell.length_a   1.000
_cell.length_b   1.000
_cell.length_c   1.000
_cell.angle_alpha   90.00
_cell.angle_beta   90.00
_cell.angle_gamma   90.00
#
_symmetry.space_group_name_H-M   'P 1'
#
loop_
_entity.id
_entity.type
_entity.pdbx_description
1 polymer ?
#
loop_
_entity_poly.entity_id
_entity_poly.type
_entity_poly.pdbx_seq_one_letter_code
_entity_poly.pdbx_strand_id
1 'polypeptide(L)'
;MKHSLVLLATTLLTSYAQVLRPEIVPYPQLDLSSFNNQEIGLLGDFDALSQYKYSGASNFTNQNNLTNNLYYTEGDNDRFLTLGEVDGSVSKILPITSDTFLLLGNFSSIGDHNVSAPAMFNITSNNFTSIDSNSSIDGSVTTGLYDSSENVIYLGGDFTFNDTSSAALYNLTSRSLQSTLFEGFDGNSHVNSIIKVGENIIFGGQFNTLGLFDLLSSTSDKSNISVTTDQLVSLKYATFSSSDDNSSPHSLACPVNGQEWSVSGSTAATLDIGLPYTVMPSKVRIYNSANNDSQIQLFRLITAPADSIMNLTYVDPATGEFAYCDAWCPLLDSNSLNDALEDTDAEDRVLPFGDTSLSWNANYQEFGFVNSLDVYSFIFQALQSYGEGISLAGLEIYQSSFPTYANNSLNEPACDYSANYSTTDLNGSWVSSSNGQYLMSTVDVTDGIPDVGVTFYPNITYAGEYSILMYTPGCSTDNTCDYRGIVNVTVYDEITNEIMYTDEIWQTNTDEKYDALIYDHLDNPVRVEMNLMSTVLSGNQEQVVVVADRILTTIYSIDQIISHNGTVSINGIFEYSPSNFTSLDVSNITGSDFVGNTSINLIGASLSDDADIQLAYYHNRIYVGGDFESEYGDNFFAINVDESSSSNSTISANASSLDGGLDGAITDLQVVSNGVLVLGDFENTNNETEIHSLSGDSEDSFSGAAFNNGSWFSFGDVDSTSVANVTLKNNDYWVFDNQTWDAENSTWYSPSSLLAFNVSAAGRSGDNTLFVGALRTSDASGNKGFMLSNSTLAGNITSDALTNSTITSGWFINESLSVFGGDFVTQSGITNLFLKSGNETIGLDIDWDGNTTVSKLFSYGSKLFIGTTGGGFAGDHDFNGVIVYNFYNQTFQSIDSLDGPKVKINEFGYLNRTYLVVGGEFDSAGSQDCSGLCFYNMNETSWTQLIDDFSGTVNTFRFLNNTLVAGGDFKYQNDDLNLFAYDFNSTNQEQPSHFADIDFEVKKMLLVDNTTSGRTIVSGESSISAYDGSSWHSISADLEGSTIEDIQLLDLESSNDMNNGSLFDSDQVLFVSGNLTISKYGYANVAYFNSTAWLPFIITTHERTTATISSIFMNKDQSALYVSGSLTNSTRPSTTSSSTPTSSTTGSEKEKSGKMDRGFIVLVSLASAVGTIGVIGAIGSFFLFKNKKQEYMPLEPRVNEMEMLDTVPPENLLKHV
;
A
#
# COMPACT_ATOMS: atom_id res chain seq x y z
N MET A 1 -27.30 52.71 -5.64
CA MET A 1 -25.90 52.27 -5.87
C MET A 1 -25.44 51.15 -4.93
N LYS A 2 -25.79 51.12 -3.63
CA LYS A 2 -25.40 50.01 -2.74
C LYS A 2 -26.16 48.68 -2.94
N HIS A 3 -27.32 48.66 -3.59
CA HIS A 3 -28.05 47.40 -3.89
C HIS A 3 -27.61 46.73 -5.20
N SER A 4 -27.11 47.47 -6.20
CA SER A 4 -26.57 46.86 -7.43
C SER A 4 -25.16 46.29 -7.25
N LEU A 5 -24.39 46.77 -6.26
CA LEU A 5 -23.06 46.23 -5.97
C LEU A 5 -23.12 44.90 -5.20
N VAL A 6 -24.15 44.69 -4.37
CA VAL A 6 -24.35 43.41 -3.65
C VAL A 6 -24.84 42.33 -4.61
N LEU A 7 -25.71 42.67 -5.57
CA LEU A 7 -26.17 41.72 -6.58
C LEU A 7 -25.05 41.29 -7.53
N LEU A 8 -24.15 42.21 -7.92
CA LEU A 8 -22.98 41.88 -8.75
C LEU A 8 -21.94 41.03 -7.98
N ALA A 9 -21.76 41.28 -6.68
CA ALA A 9 -20.85 40.49 -5.86
C ALA A 9 -21.37 39.07 -5.62
N THR A 10 -22.67 38.87 -5.46
CA THR A 10 -23.25 37.52 -5.36
C THR A 10 -23.24 36.76 -6.69
N THR A 11 -23.30 37.44 -7.84
CA THR A 11 -23.17 36.77 -9.16
C THR A 11 -21.71 36.51 -9.59
N LEU A 12 -20.73 37.19 -8.98
CA LEU A 12 -19.29 36.99 -9.23
C LEU A 12 -18.63 36.04 -8.22
N LEU A 13 -19.29 35.73 -7.10
CA LEU A 13 -18.87 34.67 -6.17
C LEU A 13 -19.49 33.30 -6.51
N THR A 14 -20.42 33.23 -7.45
CA THR A 14 -20.98 31.95 -7.97
C THR A 14 -20.32 31.50 -9.29
N SER A 15 -19.25 32.15 -9.75
CA SER A 15 -18.55 31.76 -10.98
C SER A 15 -17.27 30.94 -10.76
N TYR A 16 -17.04 30.42 -9.55
CA TYR A 16 -16.18 29.25 -9.33
C TYR A 16 -17.10 28.04 -9.10
N ALA A 17 -17.87 27.67 -10.13
CA ALA A 17 -18.59 26.41 -10.09
C ALA A 17 -17.57 25.29 -10.36
N GLN A 18 -17.28 24.44 -9.37
CA GLN A 18 -16.70 23.13 -9.64
C GLN A 18 -17.67 22.42 -10.61
N VAL A 19 -17.19 22.15 -11.83
CA VAL A 19 -18.01 21.59 -12.92
C VAL A 19 -18.45 20.15 -12.62
N LEU A 20 -17.69 19.44 -11.78
CA LEU A 20 -17.93 18.05 -11.37
C LEU A 20 -18.94 17.90 -10.21
N ARG A 21 -19.87 18.83 -10.01
CA ARG A 21 -20.92 18.65 -8.99
C ARG A 21 -22.22 18.15 -9.65
N PRO A 22 -22.65 16.90 -9.36
CA PRO A 22 -23.89 16.39 -9.90
C PRO A 22 -25.08 17.15 -9.33
N GLU A 23 -26.17 17.19 -10.09
CA GLU A 23 -27.41 17.85 -9.66
C GLU A 23 -27.95 17.11 -8.44
N ILE A 24 -28.11 17.83 -7.32
CA ILE A 24 -28.73 17.29 -6.11
C ILE A 24 -30.22 17.05 -6.41
N VAL A 25 -30.69 15.84 -6.14
CA VAL A 25 -32.11 15.52 -6.27
C VAL A 25 -32.80 15.78 -4.93
N PRO A 26 -33.82 16.66 -4.88
CA PRO A 26 -34.51 16.96 -3.63
C PRO A 26 -35.37 15.78 -3.17
N TYR A 27 -35.43 15.57 -1.86
CA TYR A 27 -36.33 14.60 -1.22
C TYR A 27 -37.67 15.25 -0.84
N PRO A 28 -38.79 14.57 -1.07
CA PRO A 28 -40.09 15.03 -0.58
C PRO A 28 -40.12 14.91 0.95
N GLN A 29 -40.59 15.95 1.63
CA GLN A 29 -40.85 15.91 3.08
C GLN A 29 -42.25 15.31 3.29
N LEU A 30 -42.30 14.07 3.75
CA LEU A 30 -43.52 13.27 3.84
C LEU A 30 -44.21 13.49 5.19
N ASP A 31 -45.52 13.76 5.20
CA ASP A 31 -46.31 13.75 6.43
C ASP A 31 -46.68 12.31 6.80
N LEU A 32 -45.82 11.69 7.62
CA LEU A 32 -46.05 10.35 8.16
C LEU A 32 -46.73 10.36 9.54
N SER A 33 -47.28 11.49 10.00
CA SER A 33 -47.87 11.61 11.35
C SER A 33 -49.06 10.67 11.61
N SER A 34 -49.74 10.23 10.54
CA SER A 34 -50.84 9.27 10.60
C SER A 34 -50.39 7.79 10.57
N PHE A 35 -49.09 7.55 10.36
CA PHE A 35 -48.51 6.20 10.27
C PHE A 35 -47.96 5.75 11.61
N ASN A 36 -48.07 4.45 11.89
CA ASN A 36 -47.49 3.86 13.08
C ASN A 36 -45.96 4.05 13.04
N ASN A 37 -45.40 4.51 14.16
CA ASN A 37 -44.00 4.95 14.28
C ASN A 37 -43.54 6.01 13.26
N GLN A 38 -44.45 6.65 12.51
CA GLN A 38 -44.13 7.58 11.42
C GLN A 38 -43.25 6.95 10.33
N GLU A 39 -43.58 5.71 9.95
CA GLU A 39 -42.81 4.93 8.98
C GLU A 39 -43.68 4.33 7.86
N ILE A 40 -43.08 4.08 6.69
CA ILE A 40 -43.62 3.25 5.60
C ILE A 40 -42.65 2.10 5.32
N GLY A 41 -43.11 0.98 4.79
CA GLY A 41 -42.24 -0.13 4.40
C GLY A 41 -42.04 -0.22 2.89
N LEU A 42 -40.83 -0.59 2.46
CA LEU A 42 -40.53 -1.02 1.10
C LEU A 42 -40.30 -2.53 1.14
N LEU A 43 -41.10 -3.27 0.38
CA LEU A 43 -41.08 -4.74 0.34
C LEU A 43 -40.63 -5.21 -1.04
N GLY A 44 -39.72 -6.18 -1.10
CA GLY A 44 -39.36 -6.79 -2.38
C GLY A 44 -38.21 -7.77 -2.26
N ASP A 45 -37.39 -7.80 -3.30
CA ASP A 45 -36.19 -8.62 -3.38
C ASP A 45 -34.95 -7.73 -3.54
N PHE A 46 -34.33 -7.41 -2.39
CA PHE A 46 -33.11 -6.60 -2.34
C PHE A 46 -32.31 -6.79 -1.05
N ASP A 47 -30.98 -6.74 -1.16
CA ASP A 47 -30.05 -6.97 -0.05
C ASP A 47 -29.61 -5.66 0.63
N ALA A 48 -29.60 -4.57 -0.13
CA ALA A 48 -29.28 -3.24 0.35
C ALA A 48 -30.02 -2.17 -0.47
N LEU A 49 -30.05 -0.96 0.09
CA LEU A 49 -30.70 0.19 -0.50
C LEU A 49 -29.92 1.47 -0.27
N SER A 50 -30.12 2.43 -1.17
CA SER A 50 -29.61 3.79 -1.09
C SER A 50 -30.70 4.78 -1.39
N GLN A 51 -30.64 5.92 -0.74
CA GLN A 51 -31.44 7.06 -1.15
C GLN A 51 -30.81 7.71 -2.39
N TYR A 52 -31.64 8.09 -3.37
CA TYR A 52 -31.13 8.74 -4.58
C TYR A 52 -30.79 10.22 -4.30
N LYS A 53 -29.51 10.51 -3.99
CA LYS A 53 -29.07 11.84 -3.51
C LYS A 53 -28.71 12.82 -4.64
N TYR A 54 -28.25 12.31 -5.78
CA TYR A 54 -27.72 13.12 -6.88
C TYR A 54 -27.77 12.38 -8.22
N SER A 55 -27.77 13.13 -9.33
CA SER A 55 -27.78 12.57 -10.68
C SER A 55 -26.61 11.61 -10.92
N GLY A 56 -26.89 10.37 -11.31
CA GLY A 56 -25.89 9.32 -11.55
C GLY A 56 -25.60 8.41 -10.35
N ALA A 57 -26.23 8.63 -9.20
CA ALA A 57 -26.05 7.79 -8.00
C ALA A 57 -26.32 6.29 -8.23
N SER A 58 -27.17 5.95 -9.21
CA SER A 58 -27.48 4.56 -9.58
C SER A 58 -26.28 3.78 -10.13
N ASN A 59 -25.27 4.45 -10.67
CA ASN A 59 -24.04 3.83 -11.17
C ASN A 59 -23.27 3.08 -10.09
N PHE A 60 -23.47 3.41 -8.81
CA PHE A 60 -22.70 2.86 -7.70
C PHE A 60 -23.50 1.86 -6.87
N THR A 61 -24.80 1.74 -7.10
CA THR A 61 -25.67 0.87 -6.33
C THR A 61 -26.02 -0.35 -7.19
N ASN A 62 -26.36 -0.17 -8.47
CA ASN A 62 -26.85 -1.24 -9.34
C ASN A 62 -25.89 -1.65 -10.49
N GLN A 63 -24.71 -2.20 -10.16
CA GLN A 63 -23.78 -2.72 -11.17
C GLN A 63 -23.86 -4.24 -11.27
N ASN A 64 -24.57 -4.74 -12.30
CA ASN A 64 -24.55 -6.16 -12.67
C ASN A 64 -23.17 -6.61 -13.19
N ASN A 65 -22.30 -5.68 -13.62
CA ASN A 65 -20.92 -5.92 -13.99
C ASN A 65 -20.04 -4.78 -13.44
N LEU A 66 -19.15 -5.12 -12.50
CA LEU A 66 -18.06 -4.24 -12.05
C LEU A 66 -17.15 -3.97 -13.26
N THR A 67 -17.22 -2.75 -13.81
CA THR A 67 -16.41 -2.30 -14.95
C THR A 67 -15.24 -1.45 -14.45
N ASN A 68 -14.11 -1.49 -15.16
CA ASN A 68 -12.92 -0.71 -14.80
C ASN A 68 -13.15 0.76 -15.17
N ASN A 69 -13.62 1.58 -14.23
CA ASN A 69 -13.92 2.99 -14.45
C ASN A 69 -12.98 3.88 -13.66
N LEU A 70 -12.79 5.11 -14.17
CA LEU A 70 -12.24 6.21 -13.40
C LEU A 70 -13.36 6.87 -12.58
N TYR A 71 -13.15 6.94 -11.27
CA TYR A 71 -14.09 7.51 -10.31
C TYR A 71 -13.49 8.72 -9.59
N TYR A 72 -14.35 9.69 -9.29
CA TYR A 72 -14.02 10.88 -8.50
C TYR A 72 -14.96 11.00 -7.30
N THR A 73 -14.42 11.43 -6.16
CA THR A 73 -15.16 11.73 -4.92
C THR A 73 -14.50 12.89 -4.16
N GLU A 74 -15.30 13.62 -3.38
CA GLU A 74 -14.89 14.80 -2.59
C GLU A 74 -15.34 14.65 -1.13
N GLY A 75 -14.47 15.00 -0.17
CA GLY A 75 -14.79 15.10 1.26
C GLY A 75 -15.03 13.74 1.93
N ASP A 76 -16.17 13.60 2.60
CA ASP A 76 -16.55 12.39 3.37
C ASP A 76 -16.82 11.13 2.52
N ASN A 77 -16.65 11.21 1.20
CA ASN A 77 -16.91 10.12 0.26
C ASN A 77 -18.37 9.62 0.22
N ASP A 78 -19.32 10.55 0.39
CA ASP A 78 -20.76 10.29 0.27
C ASP A 78 -21.30 10.44 -1.16
N ARG A 79 -20.47 10.94 -2.09
CA ARG A 79 -20.85 11.21 -3.48
C ARG A 79 -19.73 10.79 -4.42
N PHE A 80 -20.07 9.90 -5.33
CA PHE A 80 -19.16 9.37 -6.32
C PHE A 80 -19.61 9.81 -7.71
N LEU A 81 -18.65 9.99 -8.60
CA LEU A 81 -18.87 10.32 -10.00
C LEU A 81 -18.09 9.35 -10.86
N THR A 82 -18.75 8.79 -11.87
CA THR A 82 -18.09 7.99 -12.90
C THR A 82 -17.64 8.97 -13.98
N LEU A 83 -16.33 9.04 -14.22
CA LEU A 83 -15.76 9.88 -15.27
C LEU A 83 -15.69 9.15 -16.62
N GLY A 84 -15.62 7.82 -16.58
CA GLY A 84 -15.67 6.97 -17.77
C GLY A 84 -15.02 5.62 -17.56
N GLU A 85 -15.37 4.65 -18.40
CA GLU A 85 -14.69 3.35 -18.48
C GLU A 85 -13.28 3.54 -19.07
N VAL A 86 -12.28 2.88 -18.49
CA VAL A 86 -10.88 2.97 -18.94
C VAL A 86 -10.60 1.84 -19.92
N ASP A 87 -10.24 2.17 -21.16
CA ASP A 87 -9.77 1.18 -22.14
C ASP A 87 -8.26 0.97 -22.00
N GLY A 88 -7.89 -0.02 -21.18
CA GLY A 88 -6.51 -0.35 -20.82
C GLY A 88 -6.31 -0.37 -19.30
N SER A 89 -5.09 -0.06 -18.85
CA SER A 89 -4.73 -0.03 -17.42
C SER A 89 -4.15 1.32 -17.00
N VAL A 90 -4.54 1.79 -15.82
CA VAL A 90 -3.90 2.90 -15.12
C VAL A 90 -3.05 2.32 -14.01
N SER A 91 -1.74 2.53 -14.05
CA SER A 91 -0.78 1.99 -13.07
C SER A 91 -0.63 2.89 -11.84
N LYS A 92 -0.60 4.22 -12.04
CA LYS A 92 -0.44 5.20 -10.96
C LYS A 92 -1.28 6.45 -11.21
N ILE A 93 -1.82 7.01 -10.13
CA ILE A 93 -2.53 8.29 -10.11
C ILE A 93 -1.81 9.22 -9.13
N LEU A 94 -1.17 10.27 -9.64
CA LEU A 94 -0.34 11.16 -8.84
C LEU A 94 -0.94 12.58 -8.78
N PRO A 95 -1.15 13.16 -7.60
CA PRO A 95 -1.62 14.54 -7.49
C PRO A 95 -0.52 15.52 -7.89
N ILE A 96 -0.80 16.41 -8.86
CA ILE A 96 0.10 17.51 -9.25
C ILE A 96 -0.27 18.77 -8.45
N THR A 97 -1.56 19.08 -8.36
CA THR A 97 -2.12 20.21 -7.59
C THR A 97 -3.31 19.72 -6.77
N SER A 98 -3.98 20.63 -6.06
CA SER A 98 -5.25 20.32 -5.38
C SER A 98 -6.37 19.86 -6.33
N ASP A 99 -6.24 20.16 -7.63
CA ASP A 99 -7.30 19.96 -8.63
C ASP A 99 -6.83 19.25 -9.91
N THR A 100 -5.56 18.87 -10.02
CA THR A 100 -4.99 18.21 -11.21
C THR A 100 -4.27 16.94 -10.82
N PHE A 101 -4.60 15.84 -11.49
CA PHE A 101 -4.05 14.51 -11.29
C PHE A 101 -3.37 14.02 -12.57
N LEU A 102 -2.20 13.42 -12.43
CA LEU A 102 -1.48 12.69 -13.47
C LEU A 102 -1.96 11.23 -13.47
N LEU A 103 -2.32 10.74 -14.64
CA LEU A 103 -2.73 9.37 -14.91
C LEU A 103 -1.64 8.69 -15.76
N LEU A 104 -1.04 7.64 -15.21
CA LEU A 104 0.03 6.85 -15.82
C LEU A 104 -0.46 5.43 -16.09
N GLY A 105 0.18 4.71 -17.01
CA GLY A 105 -0.16 3.35 -17.38
C GLY A 105 -0.17 3.13 -18.89
N ASN A 106 -1.07 2.26 -19.35
CA ASN A 106 -1.24 1.92 -20.76
C ASN A 106 -2.74 1.88 -21.09
N PHE A 107 -3.31 3.05 -21.39
CA PHE A 107 -4.71 3.19 -21.78
C PHE A 107 -4.84 4.08 -23.03
N SER A 108 -5.92 3.83 -23.80
CA SER A 108 -6.18 4.50 -25.08
C SER A 108 -7.31 5.53 -24.99
N SER A 109 -8.24 5.35 -24.06
CA SER A 109 -9.40 6.22 -23.85
C SER A 109 -9.98 6.09 -22.44
N ILE A 110 -10.71 7.12 -22.01
CA ILE A 110 -11.46 7.16 -20.75
C ILE A 110 -12.88 7.67 -21.05
N GLY A 111 -13.87 6.79 -20.96
CA GLY A 111 -15.26 7.08 -21.36
C GLY A 111 -15.33 7.52 -22.82
N ASP A 112 -15.98 8.66 -23.07
CA ASP A 112 -16.08 9.25 -24.41
C ASP A 112 -14.83 10.08 -24.82
N HIS A 113 -13.82 10.17 -23.96
CA HIS A 113 -12.61 10.94 -24.20
C HIS A 113 -11.51 10.08 -24.83
N ASN A 114 -11.14 10.41 -26.07
CA ASN A 114 -9.99 9.83 -26.76
C ASN A 114 -8.68 10.43 -26.23
N VAL A 115 -8.24 9.96 -25.07
CA VAL A 115 -7.01 10.39 -24.38
C VAL A 115 -6.19 9.16 -23.98
N SER A 116 -4.94 9.12 -24.42
CA SER A 116 -3.99 8.05 -24.08
C SER A 116 -3.08 8.43 -22.92
N ALA A 117 -2.53 7.43 -22.25
CA ALA A 117 -1.47 7.62 -21.28
C ALA A 117 -0.20 8.22 -21.93
N PRO A 118 0.60 9.02 -21.20
CA PRO A 118 0.28 9.66 -19.93
C PRO A 118 -0.69 10.85 -20.14
N ALA A 119 -1.59 11.07 -19.18
CA ALA A 119 -2.61 12.12 -19.27
C ALA A 119 -2.78 12.88 -17.94
N MET A 120 -3.22 14.12 -18.01
CA MET A 120 -3.64 14.88 -16.82
C MET A 120 -5.16 15.07 -16.81
N PHE A 121 -5.77 14.91 -15.64
CA PHE A 121 -7.17 15.24 -15.42
C PHE A 121 -7.29 16.42 -14.45
N ASN A 122 -7.98 17.48 -14.89
CA ASN A 122 -8.27 18.63 -14.03
C ASN A 122 -9.74 18.63 -13.58
N ILE A 123 -9.96 18.53 -12.28
CA ILE A 123 -11.27 18.44 -11.62
C ILE A 123 -12.08 19.72 -11.84
N THR A 124 -11.45 20.89 -11.71
CA THR A 124 -12.14 22.18 -11.79
C THR A 124 -12.75 22.41 -13.17
N SER A 125 -12.00 22.08 -14.23
CA SER A 125 -12.41 22.25 -15.62
C SER A 125 -13.11 21.03 -16.22
N ASN A 126 -13.11 19.89 -15.53
CA ASN A 126 -13.56 18.59 -16.03
C ASN A 126 -12.98 18.27 -17.42
N ASN A 127 -11.65 18.38 -17.54
CA ASN A 127 -10.98 18.19 -18.83
C ASN A 127 -9.75 17.31 -18.70
N PHE A 128 -9.62 16.38 -19.64
CA PHE A 128 -8.42 15.59 -19.85
C PHE A 128 -7.46 16.34 -20.78
N THR A 129 -6.18 16.33 -20.43
CA THR A 129 -5.10 16.87 -21.26
C THR A 129 -4.11 15.75 -21.53
N SER A 130 -3.97 15.35 -22.79
CA SER A 130 -2.92 14.41 -23.20
C SER A 130 -1.55 15.09 -23.06
N ILE A 131 -0.61 14.42 -22.40
CA ILE A 131 0.79 14.86 -22.33
C ILE A 131 1.50 14.55 -23.65
N ASP A 132 1.19 13.41 -24.25
CA ASP A 132 1.72 13.00 -25.56
C ASP A 132 0.71 13.20 -26.70
N SER A 133 0.42 14.47 -26.98
CA SER A 133 -0.58 14.84 -27.99
C SER A 133 -0.28 14.38 -29.44
N ASN A 134 0.97 14.01 -29.73
CA ASN A 134 1.38 13.55 -31.06
C ASN A 134 1.60 12.04 -31.13
N SER A 135 1.33 11.29 -30.05
CA SER A 135 1.63 9.85 -29.94
C SER A 135 3.09 9.55 -30.30
N SER A 136 4.00 10.35 -29.73
CA SER A 136 5.45 10.26 -29.95
C SER A 136 6.13 9.29 -28.99
N ILE A 137 5.47 8.92 -27.89
CA ILE A 137 5.89 7.87 -26.96
C ILE A 137 5.43 6.53 -27.52
N ASP A 138 6.36 5.60 -27.72
CA ASP A 138 6.08 4.20 -28.09
C ASP A 138 6.44 3.29 -26.92
N GLY A 139 5.42 2.77 -26.23
CA GLY A 139 5.57 1.97 -25.02
C GLY A 139 4.63 2.40 -23.89
N SER A 140 4.98 2.08 -22.65
CA SER A 140 4.19 2.37 -21.45
C SER A 140 4.93 3.26 -20.45
N VAL A 141 4.23 4.27 -19.94
CA VAL A 141 4.74 5.17 -18.90
C VAL A 141 4.11 4.76 -17.57
N THR A 142 4.87 4.06 -16.73
CA THR A 142 4.37 3.39 -15.52
C THR A 142 4.62 4.18 -14.24
N THR A 143 5.60 5.09 -14.26
CA THR A 143 6.03 5.87 -13.09
C THR A 143 6.29 7.34 -13.43
N GLY A 144 6.26 8.19 -12.42
CA GLY A 144 6.49 9.61 -12.62
C GLY A 144 6.64 10.38 -11.32
N LEU A 145 7.25 11.55 -11.44
CA LEU A 145 7.53 12.45 -10.32
C LEU A 145 7.24 13.89 -10.75
N TYR A 146 6.35 14.56 -10.01
CA TYR A 146 6.11 15.99 -10.19
C TYR A 146 7.08 16.79 -9.32
N ASP A 147 7.95 17.57 -9.97
CA ASP A 147 8.83 18.51 -9.29
C ASP A 147 8.24 19.92 -9.31
N SER A 148 7.78 20.36 -8.14
CA SER A 148 7.16 21.67 -7.96
C SER A 148 8.14 22.85 -8.01
N SER A 149 9.45 22.66 -7.80
CA SER A 149 10.42 23.76 -7.84
C SER A 149 10.67 24.25 -9.27
N GLU A 150 10.79 23.32 -10.21
CA GLU A 150 11.02 23.58 -11.64
C GLU A 150 9.73 23.51 -12.48
N ASN A 151 8.61 23.10 -11.89
CA ASN A 151 7.32 22.91 -12.56
C ASN A 151 7.43 21.94 -13.76
N VAL A 152 8.06 20.79 -13.51
CA VAL A 152 8.27 19.72 -14.50
C VAL A 152 7.77 18.38 -13.96
N ILE A 153 7.40 17.48 -14.85
CA ILE A 153 7.05 16.10 -14.53
C ILE A 153 8.09 15.19 -15.17
N TYR A 154 8.83 14.45 -14.37
CA TYR A 154 9.67 13.36 -14.87
C TYR A 154 8.80 12.12 -15.09
N LEU A 155 8.99 11.46 -16.22
CA LEU A 155 8.25 10.28 -16.66
C LEU A 155 9.22 9.13 -16.83
N GLY A 156 8.86 7.96 -16.30
CA GLY A 156 9.62 6.72 -16.42
C GLY A 156 8.73 5.56 -16.82
N GLY A 157 9.31 4.57 -17.47
CA GLY A 157 8.60 3.37 -17.90
C GLY A 157 9.39 2.59 -18.95
N ASP A 158 8.70 1.75 -19.72
CA ASP A 158 9.26 0.94 -20.82
C ASP A 158 8.75 1.59 -22.10
N PHE A 159 9.47 2.60 -22.58
CA PHE A 159 9.07 3.35 -23.76
C PHE A 159 10.24 3.99 -24.48
N THR A 160 10.03 4.35 -25.74
CA THR A 160 10.95 5.18 -26.52
C THR A 160 10.31 6.52 -26.90
N PHE A 161 11.11 7.59 -26.90
CA PHE A 161 10.68 8.93 -27.30
C PHE A 161 11.87 9.68 -27.91
N ASN A 162 11.75 10.20 -29.15
CA ASN A 162 12.83 10.91 -29.86
C ASN A 162 14.19 10.17 -29.82
N ASP A 163 14.21 8.86 -30.10
CA ASP A 163 15.40 8.01 -30.04
C ASP A 163 16.04 7.86 -28.64
N THR A 164 15.37 8.34 -27.58
CA THR A 164 15.76 8.15 -26.17
C THR A 164 14.88 7.09 -25.51
N SER A 165 15.43 6.31 -24.58
CA SER A 165 14.70 5.22 -23.91
C SER A 165 14.36 5.56 -22.46
N SER A 166 13.15 5.18 -22.05
CA SER A 166 12.70 4.94 -20.67
C SER A 166 12.67 6.14 -19.71
N ALA A 167 13.10 7.32 -20.15
CA ALA A 167 12.95 8.57 -19.40
C ALA A 167 12.62 9.77 -20.31
N ALA A 168 11.66 10.59 -19.87
CA ALA A 168 11.31 11.85 -20.51
C ALA A 168 10.88 12.87 -19.46
N LEU A 169 10.80 14.15 -19.84
CA LEU A 169 10.26 15.20 -18.98
C LEU A 169 9.17 16.00 -19.68
N TYR A 170 8.13 16.35 -18.96
CA TYR A 170 7.07 17.24 -19.42
C TYR A 170 7.13 18.57 -18.68
N ASN A 171 7.40 19.65 -19.42
CA ASN A 171 7.46 20.98 -18.85
C ASN A 171 6.05 21.60 -18.81
N LEU A 172 5.51 21.82 -17.61
CA LEU A 172 4.16 22.34 -17.42
C LEU A 172 4.02 23.81 -17.84
N THR A 173 5.13 24.56 -17.87
CA THR A 173 5.16 25.98 -18.28
C THR A 173 5.08 26.13 -19.80
N SER A 174 5.91 25.40 -20.56
CA SER A 174 5.88 25.41 -22.02
C SER A 174 4.84 24.48 -22.63
N ARG A 175 4.30 23.54 -21.83
CA ARG A 175 3.37 22.48 -22.26
C ARG A 175 3.94 21.62 -23.38
N SER A 176 5.19 21.18 -23.19
CA SER A 176 5.91 20.39 -24.17
C SER A 176 6.59 19.19 -23.51
N LEU A 177 6.43 18.04 -24.13
CA LEU A 177 7.23 16.85 -23.85
C LEU A 177 8.65 17.04 -24.43
N GLN A 178 9.66 16.75 -23.63
CA GLN A 178 11.08 16.96 -23.92
C GLN A 178 11.87 15.73 -23.48
N SER A 179 12.95 15.43 -24.20
CA SER A 179 13.91 14.39 -23.76
C SER A 179 14.64 14.90 -22.52
N THR A 180 15.08 13.97 -21.66
CA THR A 180 15.96 14.35 -20.55
C THR A 180 17.30 14.85 -21.08
N LEU A 181 18.02 15.65 -20.29
CA LEU A 181 19.30 16.22 -20.71
C LEU A 181 20.42 15.16 -20.82
N PHE A 182 20.20 13.96 -20.30
CA PHE A 182 21.07 12.80 -20.44
C PHE A 182 20.60 11.80 -21.54
N GLU A 183 19.58 12.18 -22.32
CA GLU A 183 18.98 11.40 -23.42
C GLU A 183 18.47 10.00 -23.03
N GLY A 184 17.94 9.86 -21.83
CA GLY A 184 17.36 8.60 -21.35
C GLY A 184 18.42 7.53 -21.03
N PHE A 185 18.03 6.27 -21.10
CA PHE A 185 18.87 5.11 -20.78
C PHE A 185 19.11 4.23 -22.01
N ASP A 186 19.74 3.07 -21.84
CA ASP A 186 20.03 2.15 -22.95
C ASP A 186 18.79 1.47 -23.54
N GLY A 187 18.95 0.82 -24.71
CA GLY A 187 17.83 0.38 -25.54
C GLY A 187 16.88 -0.65 -24.93
N ASN A 188 17.33 -1.42 -23.93
CA ASN A 188 16.53 -2.43 -23.22
C ASN A 188 16.18 -2.00 -21.78
N SER A 189 16.29 -0.71 -21.49
CA SER A 189 16.10 -0.20 -20.13
C SER A 189 14.62 -0.10 -19.75
N HIS A 190 14.33 -0.19 -18.45
CA HIS A 190 13.03 0.17 -17.89
C HIS A 190 13.23 1.01 -16.62
N VAL A 191 12.36 2.00 -16.38
CA VAL A 191 12.36 2.78 -15.13
C VAL A 191 11.12 2.44 -14.31
N ASN A 192 11.32 1.85 -13.14
CA ASN A 192 10.23 1.48 -12.23
C ASN A 192 9.85 2.61 -11.27
N SER A 193 10.84 3.38 -10.81
CA SER A 193 10.66 4.35 -9.74
C SER A 193 11.48 5.62 -9.97
N ILE A 194 10.91 6.75 -9.56
CA ILE A 194 11.57 8.06 -9.59
C ILE A 194 11.27 8.75 -8.27
N ILE A 195 12.31 9.07 -7.51
CA ILE A 195 12.20 9.76 -6.20
C ILE A 195 12.96 11.08 -6.22
N LYS A 196 12.57 12.01 -5.35
CA LYS A 196 13.27 13.28 -5.12
C LYS A 196 13.95 13.26 -3.75
N VAL A 197 15.24 13.57 -3.72
CA VAL A 197 16.03 13.72 -2.49
C VAL A 197 16.77 15.06 -2.54
N GLY A 198 16.37 16.00 -1.67
CA GLY A 198 16.82 17.39 -1.79
C GLY A 198 16.38 17.99 -3.13
N GLU A 199 17.34 18.48 -3.93
CA GLU A 199 17.11 18.96 -5.31
C GLU A 199 17.49 17.93 -6.38
N ASN A 200 18.00 16.75 -5.98
CA ASN A 200 18.39 15.70 -6.90
C ASN A 200 17.23 14.72 -7.12
N ILE A 201 17.17 14.18 -8.33
CA ILE A 201 16.19 13.20 -8.78
C ILE A 201 16.93 11.87 -8.92
N ILE A 202 16.39 10.80 -8.37
CA ILE A 202 17.01 9.48 -8.43
C ILE A 202 16.08 8.56 -9.21
N PHE A 203 16.63 7.94 -10.25
CA PHE A 203 15.95 6.96 -11.08
C PHE A 203 16.34 5.56 -10.60
N GLY A 204 15.35 4.69 -10.46
CA GLY A 204 15.52 3.27 -10.15
C GLY A 204 14.82 2.41 -11.20
N GLY A 205 15.51 1.41 -11.73
CA GLY A 205 14.97 0.48 -12.71
C GLY A 205 16.02 -0.52 -13.17
N GLN A 206 15.91 -0.97 -14.41
CA GLN A 206 16.88 -1.83 -15.08
C GLN A 206 17.55 -1.03 -16.20
N PHE A 207 18.82 -0.66 -16.02
CA PHE A 207 19.64 0.04 -17.00
C PHE A 207 21.11 0.02 -16.58
N ASN A 208 22.00 0.04 -17.58
CA ASN A 208 23.46 -0.06 -17.35
C ASN A 208 24.24 1.16 -17.87
N THR A 209 23.59 2.06 -18.63
CA THR A 209 24.21 3.28 -19.14
C THR A 209 23.18 4.37 -19.47
N LEU A 210 23.67 5.56 -19.81
CA LEU A 210 22.86 6.70 -20.25
C LEU A 210 22.81 6.75 -21.78
N GLY A 211 21.76 7.35 -22.35
CA GLY A 211 21.69 7.66 -23.78
C GLY A 211 22.87 8.52 -24.24
N LEU A 212 23.28 9.48 -23.40
CA LEU A 212 24.56 10.19 -23.52
C LEU A 212 25.65 9.53 -22.67
N PHE A 213 26.22 8.43 -23.17
CA PHE A 213 27.29 7.69 -22.46
C PHE A 213 28.53 8.55 -22.13
N ASP A 214 28.82 9.59 -22.92
CA ASP A 214 29.94 10.52 -22.68
C ASP A 214 29.85 11.23 -21.32
N LEU A 215 28.64 11.38 -20.75
CA LEU A 215 28.43 11.94 -19.40
C LEU A 215 28.95 11.03 -18.27
N LEU A 216 29.10 9.74 -18.57
CA LEU A 216 29.70 8.74 -17.70
C LEU A 216 31.19 8.55 -17.96
N SER A 217 31.79 9.23 -18.96
CA SER A 217 33.21 9.10 -19.32
C SER A 217 34.00 10.36 -19.00
N SER A 218 35.02 10.24 -18.16
CA SER A 218 36.04 11.26 -17.99
C SER A 218 37.23 10.97 -18.91
N THR A 219 37.56 11.89 -19.82
CA THR A 219 38.74 11.79 -20.70
C THR A 219 40.03 12.11 -19.93
N SER A 220 40.27 11.39 -18.83
CA SER A 220 41.54 11.42 -18.12
C SER A 220 42.48 10.42 -18.80
N ASP A 221 43.25 10.88 -19.79
CA ASP A 221 44.34 10.09 -20.38
C ASP A 221 45.36 9.67 -19.31
N LYS A 222 45.14 8.53 -18.65
CA LYS A 222 46.16 7.80 -17.90
C LYS A 222 46.09 6.33 -18.29
N SER A 223 46.81 6.02 -19.36
CA SER A 223 47.15 4.66 -19.77
C SER A 223 47.82 3.89 -18.62
N ASN A 224 47.31 2.69 -18.33
CA ASN A 224 47.90 1.62 -17.51
C ASN A 224 48.50 2.06 -16.16
N ILE A 225 47.67 2.09 -15.11
CA ILE A 225 48.18 2.03 -13.74
C ILE A 225 47.66 0.73 -13.13
N SER A 226 48.52 -0.30 -13.13
CA SER A 226 48.40 -1.37 -12.15
C SER A 226 48.52 -0.72 -10.77
N VAL A 227 47.41 -0.59 -10.05
CA VAL A 227 47.43 -0.06 -8.70
C VAL A 227 48.24 -1.03 -7.84
N THR A 228 49.41 -0.56 -7.41
CA THR A 228 50.25 -1.28 -6.46
C THR A 228 50.09 -0.57 -5.13
N THR A 229 49.21 -1.10 -4.29
CA THR A 229 48.98 -0.64 -2.90
C THR A 229 50.16 -1.00 -1.99
N ASP A 230 50.88 -2.06 -2.33
CA ASP A 230 52.06 -2.50 -1.59
C ASP A 230 53.28 -1.61 -1.78
N GLN A 231 54.12 -1.56 -0.75
CA GLN A 231 55.43 -0.92 -0.85
C GLN A 231 56.56 -1.92 -1.03
N LEU A 232 57.54 -1.51 -1.84
CA LEU A 232 58.76 -2.25 -2.07
C LEU A 232 59.65 -2.23 -0.81
N VAL A 233 60.05 -3.42 -0.34
CA VAL A 233 61.04 -3.59 0.73
C VAL A 233 62.43 -3.25 0.19
N SER A 234 63.13 -2.34 0.86
CA SER A 234 64.50 -1.98 0.46
C SER A 234 65.50 -3.08 0.80
N LEU A 235 66.12 -3.66 -0.24
CA LEU A 235 67.21 -4.65 -0.09
C LEU A 235 68.60 -4.02 -0.07
N LYS A 236 68.73 -2.69 -0.02
CA LYS A 236 70.01 -1.95 -0.10
C LYS A 236 71.02 -2.38 0.97
N TYR A 237 70.54 -2.60 2.19
CA TYR A 237 71.34 -3.02 3.34
C TYR A 237 71.15 -4.50 3.70
N ALA A 238 70.51 -5.29 2.82
CA ALA A 238 70.37 -6.72 3.02
C ALA A 238 71.72 -7.44 2.88
N THR A 239 71.85 -8.54 3.62
CA THR A 239 73.00 -9.44 3.53
C THR A 239 72.68 -10.57 2.56
N PHE A 240 73.60 -10.84 1.63
CA PHE A 240 73.42 -11.87 0.61
C PHE A 240 74.50 -12.94 0.75
N SER A 241 74.12 -14.21 0.79
CA SER A 241 75.04 -15.35 0.61
C SER A 241 74.50 -16.31 -0.43
N SER A 242 75.39 -16.91 -1.22
CA SER A 242 75.03 -17.87 -2.24
C SER A 242 75.79 -19.17 -2.06
N SER A 243 75.25 -20.26 -2.61
CA SER A 243 75.90 -21.57 -2.63
C SER A 243 77.24 -21.61 -3.41
N ASP A 244 77.60 -20.56 -4.16
CA ASP A 244 78.89 -20.40 -4.85
C ASP A 244 79.57 -19.06 -4.45
N ASP A 245 80.81 -19.16 -3.96
CA ASP A 245 81.65 -18.03 -3.50
C ASP A 245 82.04 -17.06 -4.63
N ASN A 246 81.91 -17.46 -5.90
CA ASN A 246 82.24 -16.61 -7.06
C ASN A 246 81.07 -15.80 -7.63
N SER A 247 79.87 -15.92 -7.03
CA SER A 247 78.68 -15.18 -7.48
C SER A 247 78.61 -13.77 -6.86
N SER A 248 77.94 -12.82 -7.53
CA SER A 248 77.73 -11.44 -7.04
C SER A 248 76.24 -11.19 -6.72
N PRO A 249 75.67 -11.84 -5.69
CA PRO A 249 74.23 -11.85 -5.42
C PRO A 249 73.66 -10.47 -5.05
N HIS A 250 74.51 -9.54 -4.59
CA HIS A 250 74.10 -8.17 -4.28
C HIS A 250 73.58 -7.39 -5.50
N SER A 251 73.88 -7.85 -6.73
CA SER A 251 73.30 -7.30 -7.96
C SER A 251 71.78 -7.46 -8.05
N LEU A 252 71.19 -8.43 -7.34
CA LEU A 252 69.74 -8.70 -7.32
C LEU A 252 68.92 -7.63 -6.60
N ALA A 253 69.55 -6.84 -5.73
CA ALA A 253 68.88 -5.78 -4.97
C ALA A 253 68.31 -4.68 -5.87
N CYS A 254 68.80 -4.54 -7.11
CA CYS A 254 68.29 -3.55 -8.06
C CYS A 254 68.25 -4.09 -9.51
N PRO A 255 67.09 -4.57 -10.01
CA PRO A 255 66.97 -5.35 -11.25
C PRO A 255 67.34 -4.62 -12.56
N VAL A 256 67.46 -3.30 -12.59
CA VAL A 256 67.61 -2.54 -13.85
C VAL A 256 69.03 -2.44 -14.41
N ASN A 257 70.04 -2.93 -13.68
CA ASN A 257 71.45 -2.71 -14.05
C ASN A 257 72.01 -3.75 -15.03
N GLY A 258 71.21 -4.70 -15.51
CA GLY A 258 71.64 -5.78 -16.42
C GLY A 258 72.70 -6.71 -15.83
N GLN A 259 72.85 -6.71 -14.49
CA GLN A 259 73.70 -7.62 -13.75
C GLN A 259 72.82 -8.71 -13.15
N GLU A 260 73.18 -9.96 -13.40
CA GLU A 260 72.41 -11.12 -12.94
C GLU A 260 73.22 -11.90 -11.89
N TRP A 261 72.53 -12.48 -10.91
CA TRP A 261 73.12 -13.50 -10.06
C TRP A 261 73.21 -14.80 -10.84
N SER A 262 74.43 -15.24 -11.18
CA SER A 262 74.66 -16.45 -11.97
C SER A 262 75.48 -17.49 -11.23
N VAL A 263 75.09 -18.77 -11.35
CA VAL A 263 75.85 -19.94 -10.89
C VAL A 263 76.12 -20.85 -12.09
N SER A 264 77.40 -21.02 -12.44
CA SER A 264 77.80 -21.79 -13.62
C SER A 264 77.97 -23.28 -13.35
N GLY A 265 77.45 -24.15 -14.22
CA GLY A 265 77.67 -25.60 -14.17
C GLY A 265 76.85 -26.34 -13.11
N SER A 266 75.78 -25.73 -12.61
CA SER A 266 74.81 -26.34 -11.70
C SER A 266 73.38 -26.04 -12.15
N THR A 267 72.50 -27.03 -12.02
CA THR A 267 71.05 -26.90 -12.28
C THR A 267 70.23 -26.69 -11.00
N ALA A 268 70.90 -26.58 -9.84
CA ALA A 268 70.30 -26.18 -8.57
C ALA A 268 71.25 -25.25 -7.79
N ALA A 269 70.72 -24.22 -7.13
CA ALA A 269 71.48 -23.25 -6.35
C ALA A 269 70.63 -22.63 -5.23
N THR A 270 71.29 -22.20 -4.16
CA THR A 270 70.65 -21.52 -3.02
C THR A 270 71.17 -20.10 -2.89
N LEU A 271 70.25 -19.19 -2.60
CA LEU A 271 70.50 -17.79 -2.29
C LEU A 271 69.82 -17.46 -0.96
N ASP A 272 70.60 -17.08 0.04
CA ASP A 272 70.11 -16.60 1.32
C ASP A 272 70.17 -15.07 1.35
N ILE A 273 69.07 -14.46 1.78
CA ILE A 273 68.86 -13.01 1.83
C ILE A 273 68.43 -12.67 3.27
N GLY A 274 69.36 -12.15 4.07
CA GLY A 274 69.08 -11.65 5.40
C GLY A 274 68.63 -10.19 5.33
N LEU A 275 67.41 -9.90 5.77
CA LEU A 275 66.82 -8.58 5.69
C LEU A 275 67.37 -7.66 6.79
N PRO A 276 67.44 -6.34 6.55
CA PRO A 276 67.89 -5.37 7.55
C PRO A 276 66.90 -5.19 8.71
N TYR A 277 65.63 -5.58 8.53
CA TYR A 277 64.56 -5.54 9.51
C TYR A 277 63.50 -6.62 9.20
N THR A 278 62.59 -6.86 10.14
CA THR A 278 61.47 -7.78 9.97
C THR A 278 60.42 -7.17 9.04
N VAL A 279 59.94 -7.92 8.05
CA VAL A 279 58.90 -7.53 7.10
C VAL A 279 57.75 -8.51 7.11
N MET A 280 56.54 -8.04 6.79
CA MET A 280 55.38 -8.90 6.51
C MET A 280 55.15 -8.93 5.00
N PRO A 281 55.68 -9.93 4.27
CA PRO A 281 55.66 -9.90 2.82
C PRO A 281 54.26 -10.20 2.28
N SER A 282 53.79 -9.38 1.35
CA SER A 282 52.53 -9.59 0.61
C SER A 282 52.77 -10.38 -0.68
N LYS A 283 53.83 -10.03 -1.42
CA LYS A 283 54.24 -10.71 -2.65
C LYS A 283 55.75 -10.61 -2.92
N VAL A 284 56.23 -11.50 -3.76
CA VAL A 284 57.59 -11.48 -4.33
C VAL A 284 57.49 -11.41 -5.86
N ARG A 285 58.26 -10.50 -6.46
CA ARG A 285 58.40 -10.37 -7.91
C ARG A 285 59.76 -10.89 -8.33
N ILE A 286 59.76 -11.78 -9.31
CA ILE A 286 60.94 -12.52 -9.74
C ILE A 286 61.20 -12.21 -11.21
N TYR A 287 62.42 -11.76 -11.51
CA TYR A 287 62.89 -11.49 -12.87
C TYR A 287 63.83 -12.62 -13.31
N ASN A 288 63.37 -13.45 -14.25
CA ASN A 288 64.18 -14.53 -14.80
C ASN A 288 65.33 -13.97 -15.66
N SER A 289 66.38 -14.76 -15.88
CA SER A 289 67.54 -14.35 -16.68
C SER A 289 67.15 -14.03 -18.13
N ALA A 290 67.81 -13.04 -18.74
CA ALA A 290 67.67 -12.78 -20.18
C ALA A 290 68.41 -13.84 -21.05
N ASN A 291 69.22 -14.70 -20.43
CA ASN A 291 69.94 -15.77 -21.10
C ASN A 291 69.19 -17.11 -21.03
N ASN A 292 68.70 -17.58 -22.18
CA ASN A 292 67.91 -18.81 -22.31
C ASN A 292 68.61 -20.07 -21.77
N ASP A 293 69.95 -20.14 -21.78
CA ASP A 293 70.69 -21.32 -21.30
C ASP A 293 70.85 -21.36 -19.76
N SER A 294 70.38 -20.32 -19.05
CA SER A 294 70.52 -20.19 -17.60
C SER A 294 69.23 -19.81 -16.86
N GLN A 295 68.08 -19.77 -17.53
CA GLN A 295 66.79 -19.45 -16.91
C GLN A 295 66.33 -20.51 -15.92
N ILE A 296 65.76 -20.06 -14.81
CA ILE A 296 65.21 -20.95 -13.77
C ILE A 296 63.82 -21.42 -14.21
N GLN A 297 63.55 -22.71 -14.08
CA GLN A 297 62.26 -23.33 -14.39
C GLN A 297 61.41 -23.55 -13.13
N LEU A 298 62.03 -24.02 -12.05
CA LEU A 298 61.34 -24.29 -10.79
C LEU A 298 62.13 -23.69 -9.62
N PHE A 299 61.41 -23.06 -8.70
CA PHE A 299 61.97 -22.56 -7.45
C PHE A 299 61.09 -22.92 -6.25
N ARG A 300 61.63 -22.67 -5.06
CA ARG A 300 60.84 -22.58 -3.82
C ARG A 300 61.43 -21.51 -2.91
N LEU A 301 60.60 -21.03 -1.99
CA LEU A 301 60.97 -20.01 -1.01
C LEU A 301 60.80 -20.56 0.42
N ILE A 302 61.80 -20.33 1.26
CA ILE A 302 61.78 -20.65 2.69
C ILE A 302 62.04 -19.36 3.47
N THR A 303 61.32 -19.13 4.57
CA THR A 303 61.46 -17.92 5.40
C THR A 303 61.89 -18.24 6.83
N ALA A 304 62.58 -17.33 7.49
CA ALA A 304 62.87 -17.38 8.93
C ALA A 304 62.05 -16.31 9.68
N PRO A 305 61.50 -16.61 10.87
CA PRO A 305 61.82 -17.75 11.76
C PRO A 305 61.01 -19.02 11.51
N ALA A 306 60.09 -19.04 10.53
CA ALA A 306 59.22 -20.19 10.30
C ALA A 306 59.97 -21.46 9.87
N ASP A 307 61.16 -21.32 9.27
CA ASP A 307 62.03 -22.38 8.74
C ASP A 307 61.26 -23.40 7.85
N SER A 308 60.24 -22.92 7.14
CA SER A 308 59.28 -23.72 6.39
C SER A 308 59.15 -23.23 4.94
N ILE A 309 58.69 -24.12 4.04
CA ILE A 309 58.39 -23.76 2.65
C ILE A 309 57.12 -22.90 2.62
N MET A 310 57.15 -21.80 1.86
CA MET A 310 56.02 -20.89 1.74
C MET A 310 55.03 -21.37 0.69
N ASN A 311 53.74 -21.25 0.99
CA ASN A 311 52.66 -21.40 0.02
C ASN A 311 52.50 -20.08 -0.74
N LEU A 312 52.55 -20.16 -2.06
CA LEU A 312 52.48 -19.03 -2.96
C LEU A 312 51.31 -19.19 -3.93
N THR A 313 50.71 -18.06 -4.29
CA THR A 313 49.68 -17.95 -5.34
C THR A 313 50.24 -17.08 -6.46
N TYR A 314 49.94 -17.37 -7.71
CA TYR A 314 50.33 -16.55 -8.87
C TYR A 314 49.21 -16.57 -9.91
N VAL A 315 49.24 -15.62 -10.84
CA VAL A 315 48.36 -15.64 -12.02
C VAL A 315 49.06 -16.48 -13.09
N ASP A 316 48.44 -17.57 -13.55
CA ASP A 316 49.00 -18.42 -14.59
C ASP A 316 48.98 -17.68 -15.94
N PRO A 317 50.15 -17.38 -16.54
CA PRO A 317 50.18 -16.62 -17.79
C PRO A 317 49.45 -17.30 -18.96
N ALA A 318 49.25 -18.61 -18.91
CA ALA A 318 48.54 -19.35 -19.97
C ALA A 318 47.01 -19.31 -19.85
N THR A 319 46.47 -19.09 -18.65
CA THR A 319 45.01 -19.13 -18.42
C THR A 319 44.43 -17.81 -17.94
N GLY A 320 45.24 -16.90 -17.40
CA GLY A 320 44.76 -15.68 -16.74
C GLY A 320 44.11 -15.92 -15.38
N GLU A 321 44.11 -17.16 -14.86
CA GLU A 321 43.48 -17.52 -13.59
C GLU A 321 44.51 -17.72 -12.46
N PHE A 322 44.05 -17.75 -11.21
CA PHE A 322 44.91 -18.09 -10.08
C PHE A 322 45.38 -19.54 -10.09
N ALA A 323 46.68 -19.72 -9.90
CA ALA A 323 47.33 -21.00 -9.66
C ALA A 323 48.15 -20.95 -8.37
N TYR A 324 48.37 -22.13 -7.78
CA TYR A 324 48.98 -22.27 -6.45
C TYR A 324 50.22 -23.16 -6.51
N CYS A 325 51.24 -22.82 -5.73
CA CYS A 325 52.47 -23.61 -5.61
C CYS A 325 53.09 -23.49 -4.22
N ASP A 326 53.89 -24.48 -3.84
CA ASP A 326 54.61 -24.52 -2.56
C ASP A 326 56.10 -24.86 -2.76
N ALA A 327 56.43 -26.14 -2.85
CA ALA A 327 57.79 -26.65 -3.02
C ALA A 327 58.24 -26.67 -4.49
N TRP A 328 57.33 -26.43 -5.46
CA TRP A 328 57.60 -26.42 -6.89
C TRP A 328 56.86 -25.28 -7.59
N CYS A 329 57.36 -24.06 -7.45
CA CYS A 329 56.80 -22.89 -8.11
C CYS A 329 57.39 -22.70 -9.50
N PRO A 330 56.55 -22.62 -10.56
CA PRO A 330 57.02 -22.49 -11.94
C PRO A 330 57.41 -21.05 -12.28
N LEU A 331 58.52 -20.90 -13.00
CA LEU A 331 58.92 -19.67 -13.70
C LEU A 331 59.01 -20.00 -15.18
N LEU A 332 58.29 -19.27 -16.02
CA LEU A 332 58.32 -19.44 -17.47
C LEU A 332 59.63 -18.89 -18.03
N ASP A 333 60.09 -19.49 -19.12
CA ASP A 333 61.18 -18.92 -19.92
C ASP A 333 60.69 -17.67 -20.65
N SER A 334 61.61 -16.77 -21.00
CA SER A 334 61.24 -15.49 -21.60
C SER A 334 60.48 -15.61 -22.92
N ASN A 335 60.63 -16.69 -23.70
CA ASN A 335 59.85 -16.81 -24.94
C ASN A 335 58.41 -17.20 -24.60
N SER A 336 58.21 -18.20 -23.75
CA SER A 336 56.86 -18.61 -23.32
C SER A 336 56.09 -17.48 -22.63
N LEU A 337 56.78 -16.62 -21.85
CA LEU A 337 56.16 -15.48 -21.20
C LEU A 337 55.81 -14.34 -22.19
N ASN A 338 56.58 -14.17 -23.28
CA ASN A 338 56.23 -13.24 -24.35
C ASN A 338 55.10 -13.76 -25.24
N ASP A 339 55.09 -15.06 -25.55
CA ASP A 339 54.00 -15.69 -26.31
C ASP A 339 52.68 -15.56 -25.54
N ALA A 340 52.66 -15.84 -24.23
CA ALA A 340 51.51 -15.60 -23.38
C ALA A 340 51.09 -14.12 -23.36
N LEU A 341 52.03 -13.18 -23.43
CA LEU A 341 51.73 -11.75 -23.45
C LEU A 341 51.03 -11.31 -24.75
N GLU A 342 51.20 -12.03 -25.85
CA GLU A 342 50.47 -11.75 -27.10
C GLU A 342 49.05 -12.34 -27.09
N ASP A 343 48.85 -13.45 -26.37
CA ASP A 343 47.60 -14.23 -26.37
C ASP A 343 46.61 -13.87 -25.24
N THR A 344 47.08 -13.23 -24.16
CA THR A 344 46.27 -12.92 -22.96
C THR A 344 45.94 -11.43 -22.89
N ASP A 345 44.69 -11.04 -22.63
CA ASP A 345 44.30 -9.62 -22.53
C ASP A 345 44.97 -8.91 -21.33
N ALA A 346 45.01 -7.57 -21.36
CA ALA A 346 45.73 -6.80 -20.33
C ALA A 346 45.14 -6.96 -18.92
N GLU A 347 43.84 -7.21 -18.83
CA GLU A 347 43.08 -7.38 -17.57
C GLU A 347 43.38 -8.73 -16.92
N ASP A 348 43.51 -9.80 -17.71
CA ASP A 348 43.84 -11.16 -17.25
C ASP A 348 45.30 -11.31 -16.77
N ARG A 349 46.11 -10.26 -16.92
CA ARG A 349 47.52 -10.23 -16.47
C ARG A 349 47.67 -9.72 -15.04
N VAL A 350 46.61 -9.16 -14.46
CA VAL A 350 46.62 -8.56 -13.12
C VAL A 350 45.35 -8.94 -12.38
N LEU A 351 45.45 -9.73 -11.32
CA LEU A 351 44.31 -10.10 -10.49
C LEU A 351 44.47 -9.59 -9.04
N PRO A 352 43.37 -9.15 -8.38
CA PRO A 352 43.40 -8.76 -6.97
C PRO A 352 43.61 -9.99 -6.06
N PHE A 353 44.54 -9.90 -5.10
CA PHE A 353 44.91 -10.99 -4.20
C PHE A 353 45.14 -10.48 -2.78
N GLY A 354 44.20 -10.76 -1.86
CA GLY A 354 44.24 -10.21 -0.50
C GLY A 354 44.33 -8.68 -0.52
N ASP A 355 45.26 -8.10 0.24
CA ASP A 355 45.48 -6.65 0.29
C ASP A 355 46.36 -6.12 -0.86
N THR A 356 46.69 -6.95 -1.86
CA THR A 356 47.57 -6.65 -3.00
C THR A 356 46.96 -7.06 -4.35
N SER A 357 47.72 -6.93 -5.42
CA SER A 357 47.46 -7.48 -6.74
C SER A 357 48.63 -8.35 -7.19
N LEU A 358 48.34 -9.41 -7.94
CA LEU A 358 49.35 -10.27 -8.57
C LEU A 358 49.35 -10.05 -10.07
N SER A 359 50.53 -9.80 -10.60
CA SER A 359 50.72 -9.49 -12.02
C SER A 359 51.90 -10.22 -12.64
N TRP A 360 51.91 -10.26 -13.97
CA TRP A 360 53.06 -10.70 -14.74
C TRP A 360 53.19 -9.89 -16.04
N ASN A 361 54.39 -9.86 -16.61
CA ASN A 361 54.63 -9.29 -17.94
C ASN A 361 55.82 -9.99 -18.62
N ALA A 362 56.28 -9.49 -19.77
CA ALA A 362 57.43 -10.03 -20.50
C ALA A 362 58.71 -10.27 -19.68
N ASN A 363 58.89 -9.57 -18.57
CA ASN A 363 60.14 -9.52 -17.80
C ASN A 363 60.03 -10.15 -16.40
N TYR A 364 58.82 -10.28 -15.84
CA TYR A 364 58.66 -10.77 -14.48
C TYR A 364 57.37 -11.58 -14.28
N GLN A 365 57.39 -12.39 -13.21
CA GLN A 365 56.21 -13.01 -12.63
C GLN A 365 56.14 -12.68 -11.13
N GLU A 366 54.93 -12.43 -10.63
CA GLU A 366 54.67 -12.20 -9.21
C GLU A 366 54.04 -13.41 -8.52
N PHE A 367 54.39 -13.58 -7.25
CA PHE A 367 53.91 -14.65 -6.40
C PHE A 367 53.49 -14.07 -5.04
N GLY A 368 52.20 -14.19 -4.71
CA GLY A 368 51.62 -13.72 -3.45
C GLY A 368 51.79 -14.72 -2.32
N PHE A 369 52.08 -14.22 -1.13
CA PHE A 369 52.17 -15.05 0.08
C PHE A 369 50.77 -15.32 0.61
N VAL A 370 50.43 -16.60 0.82
CA VAL A 370 49.10 -16.98 1.34
C VAL A 370 48.98 -16.66 2.84
N ASN A 371 50.09 -16.66 3.58
CA ASN A 371 50.11 -16.40 5.01
C ASN A 371 50.87 -15.11 5.31
N SER A 372 50.28 -14.23 6.12
CA SER A 372 50.98 -13.08 6.70
C SER A 372 51.86 -13.53 7.87
N LEU A 373 53.18 -13.38 7.72
CA LEU A 373 54.19 -13.81 8.69
C LEU A 373 55.29 -12.76 8.80
N ASP A 374 55.80 -12.55 10.02
CA ASP A 374 57.00 -11.76 10.25
C ASP A 374 58.25 -12.50 9.73
N VAL A 375 58.91 -11.92 8.73
CA VAL A 375 60.07 -12.51 8.06
C VAL A 375 61.30 -11.61 8.21
N TYR A 376 62.42 -12.15 8.67
CA TYR A 376 63.72 -11.45 8.70
C TYR A 376 64.77 -12.08 7.78
N SER A 377 64.47 -13.21 7.14
CA SER A 377 65.36 -13.87 6.18
C SER A 377 64.57 -14.67 5.14
N PHE A 378 65.00 -14.60 3.89
CA PHE A 378 64.49 -15.39 2.77
C PHE A 378 65.57 -16.30 2.20
N ILE A 379 65.23 -17.56 1.96
CA ILE A 379 66.09 -18.54 1.29
C ILE A 379 65.40 -18.92 -0.01
N PHE A 380 65.94 -18.42 -1.13
CA PHE A 380 65.50 -18.76 -2.47
C PHE A 380 66.29 -19.97 -2.98
N GLN A 381 65.59 -21.02 -3.40
CA GLN A 381 66.22 -22.22 -3.95
C GLN A 381 65.75 -22.46 -5.37
N ALA A 382 66.68 -22.36 -6.32
CA ALA A 382 66.48 -22.82 -7.69
C ALA A 382 66.60 -24.34 -7.71
N LEU A 383 65.54 -25.01 -8.14
CA LEU A 383 65.41 -26.48 -8.13
C LEU A 383 65.71 -27.08 -9.51
N GLN A 384 65.37 -26.36 -10.57
CA GLN A 384 65.54 -26.78 -11.96
C GLN A 384 65.78 -25.57 -12.87
N SER A 385 66.59 -25.76 -13.92
CA SER A 385 66.89 -24.78 -14.96
C SER A 385 66.46 -25.31 -16.33
N TYR A 386 66.15 -24.40 -17.26
CA TYR A 386 65.91 -24.73 -18.67
C TYR A 386 67.20 -25.10 -19.43
N GLY A 387 68.38 -24.80 -18.87
CA GLY A 387 69.68 -25.09 -19.48
C GLY A 387 70.74 -25.61 -18.50
N GLU A 388 72.02 -25.35 -18.76
CA GLU A 388 73.16 -25.89 -18.00
C GLU A 388 73.64 -24.97 -16.85
N GLY A 389 73.04 -23.79 -16.68
CA GLY A 389 73.35 -22.85 -15.60
C GLY A 389 72.11 -22.32 -14.90
N ILE A 390 72.31 -21.57 -13.83
CA ILE A 390 71.25 -20.81 -13.15
C ILE A 390 71.61 -19.33 -13.19
N SER A 391 70.66 -18.48 -13.55
CA SER A 391 70.79 -17.04 -13.45
C SER A 391 69.45 -16.38 -13.12
N LEU A 392 69.51 -15.34 -12.29
CA LEU A 392 68.36 -14.52 -11.93
C LEU A 392 68.70 -13.05 -12.17
N ALA A 393 67.81 -12.33 -12.86
CA ALA A 393 68.03 -10.92 -13.20
C ALA A 393 67.64 -9.96 -12.07
N GLY A 394 66.76 -10.39 -11.16
CA GLY A 394 66.39 -9.59 -10.02
C GLY A 394 65.32 -10.20 -9.15
N LEU A 395 65.20 -9.64 -7.94
CA LEU A 395 64.21 -10.03 -6.94
C LEU A 395 63.70 -8.78 -6.22
N GLU A 396 62.38 -8.62 -6.18
CA GLU A 396 61.71 -7.55 -5.45
C GLU A 396 60.72 -8.16 -4.44
N ILE A 397 60.65 -7.60 -3.24
CA ILE A 397 59.78 -8.07 -2.16
C ILE A 397 58.89 -6.91 -1.75
N TYR A 398 57.61 -7.18 -1.59
CA TYR A 398 56.59 -6.19 -1.27
C TYR A 398 55.93 -6.50 0.07
N GLN A 399 55.40 -5.48 0.75
CA GLN A 399 54.68 -5.60 2.03
C GLN A 399 53.43 -4.71 2.03
N SER A 400 52.36 -5.18 2.68
CA SER A 400 51.06 -4.50 2.76
C SER A 400 50.95 -3.47 3.89
N SER A 401 51.78 -3.62 4.94
CA SER A 401 51.97 -2.60 5.98
C SER A 401 53.38 -2.04 5.88
N PHE A 402 53.51 -0.71 5.79
CA PHE A 402 54.79 -0.08 5.51
C PHE A 402 55.22 0.84 6.66
N PRO A 403 56.38 0.55 7.28
CA PRO A 403 56.93 1.39 8.32
C PRO A 403 57.65 2.61 7.74
N THR A 404 57.54 3.75 8.42
CA THR A 404 58.39 4.94 8.23
C THR A 404 59.28 5.09 9.46
N TYR A 405 60.55 4.72 9.33
CA TYR A 405 61.52 4.73 10.41
C TYR A 405 62.07 6.13 10.68
N ALA A 406 62.41 6.41 11.94
CA ALA A 406 63.11 7.64 12.34
C ALA A 406 64.54 7.66 11.78
N ASN A 407 65.18 6.51 11.70
CA ASN A 407 66.46 6.36 11.02
C ASN A 407 66.23 6.29 9.51
N ASN A 408 66.45 7.41 8.81
CA ASN A 408 66.18 7.53 7.38
C ASN A 408 66.95 6.51 6.52
N SER A 409 68.07 5.96 7.00
CA SER A 409 68.81 4.88 6.30
C SER A 409 67.96 3.63 6.08
N LEU A 410 66.95 3.39 6.93
CA LEU A 410 66.04 2.25 6.81
C LEU A 410 64.86 2.52 5.86
N ASN A 411 64.63 3.78 5.50
CA ASN A 411 63.60 4.17 4.53
C ASN A 411 64.14 4.31 3.10
N GLU A 412 65.47 4.34 2.92
CA GLU A 412 66.08 4.53 1.61
C GLU A 412 65.66 3.40 0.65
N PRO A 413 65.24 3.72 -0.58
CA PRO A 413 64.85 2.72 -1.55
C PRO A 413 66.04 1.86 -2.00
N ALA A 414 65.76 0.67 -2.52
CA ALA A 414 66.79 -0.26 -3.03
C ALA A 414 67.53 0.30 -4.25
N CYS A 415 66.87 1.15 -5.03
CA CYS A 415 67.37 1.73 -6.28
C CYS A 415 67.26 3.26 -6.28
N ASP A 416 68.28 3.95 -6.82
CA ASP A 416 68.41 5.42 -6.81
C ASP A 416 67.37 6.20 -7.65
N TYR A 417 66.39 5.53 -8.27
CA TYR A 417 65.40 6.14 -9.19
C TYR A 417 63.93 5.92 -8.80
N SER A 418 63.63 5.34 -7.62
CA SER A 418 62.24 5.28 -7.14
C SER A 418 61.78 6.67 -6.71
N ALA A 419 60.69 7.16 -7.31
CA ALA A 419 60.28 8.56 -7.16
C ALA A 419 59.65 8.90 -5.79
N ASN A 420 58.97 7.95 -5.14
CA ASN A 420 58.22 8.19 -3.90
C ASN A 420 58.50 7.07 -2.87
N TYR A 421 59.02 7.42 -1.71
CA TYR A 421 59.27 6.53 -0.57
C TYR A 421 59.10 7.32 0.72
N SER A 422 58.81 6.65 1.83
CA SER A 422 58.62 7.35 3.11
C SER A 422 59.90 8.04 3.56
N THR A 423 59.81 9.22 4.16
CA THR A 423 61.00 9.97 4.62
C THR A 423 60.80 10.50 6.02
N THR A 424 61.91 10.88 6.67
CA THR A 424 61.87 11.42 8.02
C THR A 424 62.83 12.61 8.17
N ASP A 425 62.33 13.71 8.72
CA ASP A 425 63.13 14.88 9.12
C ASP A 425 63.43 14.85 10.63
N LEU A 426 64.69 15.10 10.98
CA LEU A 426 65.15 15.10 12.37
C LEU A 426 65.47 16.53 12.83
N ASN A 427 64.88 16.95 13.95
CA ASN A 427 65.23 18.18 14.63
C ASN A 427 65.98 17.87 15.93
N GLY A 428 67.16 18.46 16.12
CA GLY A 428 68.08 18.17 17.23
C GLY A 428 69.19 17.16 16.88
N SER A 429 69.99 16.78 17.88
CA SER A 429 71.10 15.83 17.71
C SER A 429 70.67 14.42 18.11
N TRP A 430 70.57 13.52 17.14
CA TRP A 430 70.13 12.14 17.34
C TRP A 430 71.28 11.14 17.13
N VAL A 431 71.31 10.09 17.92
CA VAL A 431 72.26 8.97 17.82
C VAL A 431 71.50 7.65 17.74
N SER A 432 71.97 6.71 16.90
CA SER A 432 71.37 5.38 16.80
C SER A 432 71.62 4.57 18.09
N SER A 433 70.64 3.74 18.44
CA SER A 433 70.76 2.75 19.52
C SER A 433 71.88 1.74 19.24
N SER A 434 72.29 0.98 20.26
CA SER A 434 73.36 -0.02 20.16
C SER A 434 73.06 -1.17 19.17
N ASN A 435 71.78 -1.43 18.88
CA ASN A 435 71.31 -2.37 17.88
C ASN A 435 70.91 -1.71 16.54
N GLY A 436 71.05 -0.39 16.41
CA GLY A 436 70.76 0.38 15.19
C GLY A 436 69.27 0.53 14.84
N GLN A 437 68.36 0.03 15.67
CA GLN A 437 66.92 -0.06 15.36
C GLN A 437 66.20 1.27 15.51
N TYR A 438 66.49 2.05 16.57
CA TYR A 438 65.81 3.33 16.85
C TYR A 438 66.81 4.44 17.15
N LEU A 439 66.35 5.69 17.14
CA LEU A 439 67.15 6.88 17.45
C LEU A 439 66.88 7.38 18.87
N MET A 440 67.93 7.92 19.51
CA MET A 440 67.87 8.53 20.82
C MET A 440 68.52 9.93 20.80
N SER A 441 67.93 10.88 21.52
CA SER A 441 68.52 12.20 21.78
C SER A 441 68.54 12.47 23.28
N THR A 442 69.69 12.90 23.82
CA THR A 442 69.80 13.41 25.20
C THR A 442 69.79 14.93 25.15
N VAL A 443 68.76 15.51 25.76
CA VAL A 443 68.43 16.92 25.67
C VAL A 443 68.63 17.58 27.04
N ASP A 444 69.40 18.66 27.08
CA ASP A 444 69.51 19.51 28.27
C ASP A 444 68.27 20.41 28.38
N VAL A 445 67.55 20.33 29.50
CA VAL A 445 66.28 21.03 29.73
C VAL A 445 66.39 22.10 30.83
N THR A 446 67.62 22.46 31.24
CA THR A 446 67.85 23.43 32.32
C THR A 446 67.33 24.84 32.04
N ASP A 447 67.38 25.30 30.78
CA ASP A 447 66.93 26.62 30.34
C ASP A 447 65.52 26.61 29.67
N GLY A 448 64.77 25.51 29.83
CA GLY A 448 63.49 25.27 29.15
C GLY A 448 63.56 24.08 28.19
N ILE A 449 62.44 23.74 27.57
CA ILE A 449 62.35 22.59 26.65
C ILE A 449 62.71 23.07 25.24
N PRO A 450 63.84 22.63 24.66
CA PRO A 450 64.21 23.01 23.31
C PRO A 450 63.38 22.23 22.28
N ASP A 451 63.31 22.77 21.06
CA ASP A 451 62.65 22.15 19.92
C ASP A 451 63.46 20.95 19.41
N VAL A 452 63.10 19.76 19.90
CA VAL A 452 63.72 18.46 19.55
C VAL A 452 62.59 17.51 19.19
N GLY A 453 62.67 16.90 18.01
CA GLY A 453 61.58 16.11 17.48
C GLY A 453 61.91 15.40 16.18
N VAL A 454 60.94 14.65 15.69
CA VAL A 454 61.00 13.86 14.46
C VAL A 454 59.71 14.09 13.68
N THR A 455 59.82 14.39 12.39
CA THR A 455 58.67 14.48 11.48
C THR A 455 58.72 13.34 10.49
N PHE A 456 57.72 12.47 10.52
CA PHE A 456 57.58 11.33 9.62
C PHE A 456 56.67 11.70 8.44
N TYR A 457 57.08 11.34 7.24
CA TYR A 457 56.31 11.47 6.00
C TYR A 457 56.07 10.06 5.44
N PRO A 458 54.98 9.37 5.84
CA PRO A 458 54.60 8.11 5.25
C PRO A 458 54.22 8.30 3.78
N ASN A 459 54.66 7.39 2.92
CA ASN A 459 54.34 7.44 1.49
C ASN A 459 52.92 6.94 1.20
N ILE A 460 51.94 7.81 1.40
CA ILE A 460 50.52 7.60 1.08
C ILE A 460 50.28 8.08 -0.35
N THR A 461 49.79 7.18 -1.21
CA THR A 461 49.72 7.40 -2.67
C THR A 461 48.30 7.40 -3.22
N TYR A 462 47.32 6.92 -2.46
CA TYR A 462 45.92 6.82 -2.85
C TYR A 462 45.03 7.30 -1.70
N ALA A 463 43.84 7.76 -2.02
CA ALA A 463 42.81 8.01 -1.00
C ALA A 463 42.19 6.69 -0.54
N GLY A 464 41.73 6.63 0.71
CA GLY A 464 41.23 5.39 1.31
C GLY A 464 41.24 5.40 2.83
N GLU A 465 40.89 4.26 3.42
CA GLU A 465 40.92 4.03 4.86
C GLU A 465 42.30 3.57 5.32
N TYR A 466 42.94 4.37 6.18
CA TYR A 466 44.29 4.11 6.69
C TYR A 466 44.31 4.05 8.22
N SER A 467 45.20 3.19 8.73
CA SER A 467 45.62 3.22 10.13
C SER A 467 47.08 3.62 10.25
N ILE A 468 47.37 4.50 11.20
CA ILE A 468 48.74 4.91 11.53
C ILE A 468 49.00 4.63 13.01
N LEU A 469 49.94 3.72 13.26
CA LEU A 469 50.40 3.35 14.59
C LEU A 469 51.80 3.90 14.84
N MET A 470 52.05 4.49 16.00
CA MET A 470 53.38 4.94 16.39
C MET A 470 54.03 3.96 17.37
N TYR A 471 55.25 3.51 17.09
CA TYR A 471 55.99 2.59 17.95
C TYR A 471 56.99 3.34 18.84
N THR A 472 56.95 3.03 20.15
CA THR A 472 57.86 3.60 21.16
C THR A 472 58.73 2.50 21.78
N PRO A 473 60.07 2.57 21.62
CA PRO A 473 61.01 1.61 22.21
C PRO A 473 60.98 1.55 23.74
N GLY A 474 61.09 0.33 24.27
CA GLY A 474 61.20 0.07 25.71
C GLY A 474 62.52 0.53 26.32
N CYS A 475 62.44 1.25 27.44
CA CYS A 475 63.60 1.85 28.12
C CYS A 475 64.41 0.88 29.00
N SER A 476 63.99 -0.38 29.14
CA SER A 476 64.74 -1.39 29.91
C SER A 476 66.03 -1.82 29.21
N THR A 477 66.07 -1.74 27.88
CA THR A 477 67.20 -2.21 27.06
C THR A 477 68.39 -1.25 27.08
N ASP A 478 68.13 0.05 27.24
CA ASP A 478 69.13 1.13 27.26
C ASP A 478 69.33 1.76 28.65
N ASN A 479 68.60 1.29 29.67
CA ASN A 479 68.57 1.81 31.04
C ASN A 479 68.22 3.31 31.15
N THR A 480 67.34 3.82 30.28
CA THR A 480 66.99 5.25 30.25
C THR A 480 65.64 5.60 30.89
N CYS A 481 64.92 4.63 31.48
CA CYS A 481 63.54 4.82 31.98
C CYS A 481 63.34 6.03 32.88
N ASP A 482 64.28 6.31 33.78
CA ASP A 482 64.20 7.42 34.73
C ASP A 482 64.39 8.79 34.07
N TYR A 483 64.88 8.84 32.82
CA TYR A 483 65.20 10.06 32.09
C TYR A 483 64.29 10.30 30.87
N ARG A 484 63.30 9.43 30.61
CA ARG A 484 62.44 9.54 29.42
C ARG A 484 61.46 10.73 29.51
N GLY A 485 61.22 11.37 28.36
CA GLY A 485 60.31 12.50 28.22
C GLY A 485 58.88 12.11 27.81
N ILE A 486 58.02 13.13 27.74
CA ILE A 486 56.70 13.10 27.13
C ILE A 486 56.79 13.86 25.81
N VAL A 487 56.33 13.26 24.73
CA VAL A 487 56.28 13.88 23.40
C VAL A 487 54.84 14.22 23.02
N ASN A 488 54.63 15.36 22.39
CA ASN A 488 53.37 15.68 21.72
C ASN A 488 53.46 15.20 20.28
N VAL A 489 52.50 14.39 19.86
CA VAL A 489 52.42 13.84 18.51
C VAL A 489 51.20 14.42 17.82
N THR A 490 51.41 15.02 16.65
CA THR A 490 50.34 15.65 15.88
C THR A 490 50.37 15.14 14.44
N VAL A 491 49.23 14.68 13.94
CA VAL A 491 49.02 14.26 12.56
C VAL A 491 48.40 15.44 11.81
N TYR A 492 49.04 15.84 10.72
CA TYR A 492 48.57 16.89 9.83
C TYR A 492 48.25 16.31 8.46
N ASP A 493 47.18 16.80 7.86
CA ASP A 493 47.02 16.74 6.40
C ASP A 493 48.12 17.61 5.78
N GLU A 494 48.92 17.04 4.89
CA GLU A 494 50.08 17.71 4.31
C GLU A 494 49.70 18.85 3.36
N ILE A 495 48.56 18.73 2.68
CA ILE A 495 48.10 19.67 1.65
C ILE A 495 47.34 20.84 2.28
N THR A 496 46.36 20.55 3.14
CA THR A 496 45.53 21.58 3.78
C THR A 496 46.22 22.19 5.00
N ASN A 497 47.20 21.48 5.57
CA ASN A 497 47.89 21.83 6.80
C ASN A 497 46.95 21.90 8.02
N GLU A 498 45.84 21.15 7.98
CA GLU A 498 44.90 21.00 9.09
C GLU A 498 45.35 19.89 10.06
N ILE A 499 45.03 20.08 11.36
CA ILE A 499 45.33 19.07 12.39
C ILE A 499 44.23 18.02 12.36
N MET A 500 44.61 16.78 12.06
CA MET A 500 43.71 15.62 12.07
C MET A 500 43.62 14.98 13.46
N TYR A 501 44.78 14.85 14.11
CA TYR A 501 44.87 14.21 15.42
C TYR A 501 46.03 14.79 16.23
N THR A 502 45.88 14.84 17.56
CA THR A 502 46.98 15.19 18.46
C THR A 502 46.87 14.44 19.77
N ASP A 503 47.98 13.89 20.26
CA ASP A 503 48.03 13.19 21.56
C ASP A 503 49.40 13.31 22.25
N GLU A 504 49.41 13.12 23.57
CA GLU A 504 50.60 13.16 24.41
C GLU A 504 51.10 11.73 24.72
N ILE A 505 52.25 11.37 24.15
CA ILE A 505 52.82 10.02 24.29
C ILE A 505 53.94 10.00 25.34
N TRP A 506 53.76 9.15 26.36
CA TRP A 506 54.74 8.90 27.41
C TRP A 506 55.75 7.83 26.97
N GLN A 507 57.06 8.13 27.03
CA GLN A 507 58.12 7.23 26.56
C GLN A 507 58.78 6.39 27.68
N THR A 508 58.13 6.25 28.84
CA THR A 508 58.63 5.54 30.03
C THR A 508 58.28 4.04 30.07
N ASN A 509 57.80 3.49 28.97
CA ASN A 509 57.44 2.07 28.86
C ASN A 509 58.67 1.17 29.00
N THR A 510 58.57 0.12 29.83
CA THR A 510 59.67 -0.84 30.08
C THR A 510 59.98 -1.68 28.85
N ASP A 511 58.94 -2.09 28.14
CA ASP A 511 58.95 -2.90 26.92
C ASP A 511 58.37 -2.07 25.76
N GLU A 512 58.59 -2.46 24.51
CA GLU A 512 58.05 -1.77 23.35
C GLU A 512 56.51 -1.65 23.43
N LYS A 513 55.99 -0.48 23.05
CA LYS A 513 54.55 -0.24 22.91
C LYS A 513 54.23 0.41 21.58
N TYR A 514 52.95 0.40 21.21
CA TYR A 514 52.42 1.22 20.14
C TYR A 514 51.26 2.09 20.65
N ASP A 515 51.06 3.23 19.99
CA ASP A 515 49.94 4.15 20.23
C ASP A 515 49.24 4.38 18.86
N ALA A 516 47.91 4.25 18.82
CA ALA A 516 47.15 4.44 17.58
C ALA A 516 46.87 5.94 17.38
N LEU A 517 47.38 6.50 16.28
CA LEU A 517 47.22 7.92 16.00
C LEU A 517 45.90 8.18 15.28
N ILE A 518 45.66 7.47 14.17
CA ILE A 518 44.40 7.58 13.41
C ILE A 518 43.97 6.21 12.90
N TYR A 519 42.66 6.07 12.71
CA TYR A 519 42.00 5.08 11.88
C TYR A 519 40.87 5.85 11.17
N ASP A 520 41.14 6.34 9.97
CA ASP A 520 40.26 7.28 9.29
C ASP A 520 40.49 7.27 7.77
N HIS A 521 39.57 7.90 7.06
CA HIS A 521 39.69 8.18 5.64
C HIS A 521 40.73 9.27 5.39
N LEU A 522 41.69 9.01 4.50
CA LEU A 522 42.72 9.97 4.11
C LEU A 522 42.61 10.33 2.63
N ASP A 523 42.10 11.53 2.33
CA ASP A 523 42.08 12.07 0.96
C ASP A 523 43.46 12.53 0.46
N ASN A 524 44.32 12.97 1.39
CA ASN A 524 45.61 13.58 1.11
C ASN A 524 46.74 12.87 1.90
N PRO A 525 48.01 12.98 1.44
CA PRO A 525 49.15 12.56 2.24
C PRO A 525 49.18 13.27 3.60
N VAL A 526 49.69 12.59 4.62
CA VAL A 526 49.79 13.12 5.98
C VAL A 526 51.25 13.22 6.40
N ARG A 527 51.54 14.12 7.34
CA ARG A 527 52.80 14.12 8.09
C ARG A 527 52.54 13.98 9.58
N VAL A 528 53.41 13.24 10.26
CA VAL A 528 53.32 13.00 11.71
C VAL A 528 54.47 13.70 12.41
N GLU A 529 54.18 14.73 13.18
CA GLU A 529 55.17 15.50 13.94
C GLU A 529 55.21 15.03 15.40
N MET A 530 56.34 14.48 15.84
CA MET A 530 56.62 14.13 17.24
C MET A 530 57.62 15.13 17.84
N ASN A 531 57.19 15.93 18.81
CA ASN A 531 58.04 16.93 19.47
C ASN A 531 58.12 16.73 20.98
N LEU A 532 59.30 16.95 21.58
CA LEU A 532 59.47 16.90 23.04
C LEU A 532 58.60 17.98 23.70
N MET A 533 57.68 17.55 24.57
CA MET A 533 56.73 18.43 25.24
C MET A 533 57.07 18.68 26.71
N SER A 534 57.47 17.66 27.46
CA SER A 534 57.74 17.79 28.90
C SER A 534 58.59 16.66 29.49
N THR A 535 59.04 16.86 30.74
CA THR A 535 59.79 15.87 31.52
C THR A 535 58.83 15.12 32.45
N VAL A 536 59.01 13.80 32.62
CA VAL A 536 58.08 12.97 33.42
C VAL A 536 58.15 13.26 34.92
N LEU A 537 59.27 13.76 35.44
CA LEU A 537 59.48 14.00 36.88
C LEU A 537 59.58 15.50 37.19
N SER A 538 58.68 16.00 38.03
CA SER A 538 58.69 17.36 38.57
C SER A 538 59.80 17.55 39.64
N GLY A 539 61.07 17.45 39.23
CA GLY A 539 62.22 17.72 40.10
C GLY A 539 63.58 17.59 39.41
N ASN A 540 64.25 18.73 39.21
CA ASN A 540 65.69 18.91 38.90
C ASN A 540 66.36 17.87 37.97
N GLN A 541 65.66 17.33 36.97
CA GLN A 541 66.35 16.64 35.89
C GLN A 541 66.90 17.68 34.92
N GLU A 542 68.22 17.77 34.87
CA GLU A 542 68.93 18.65 33.93
C GLU A 542 68.93 18.07 32.51
N GLN A 543 68.63 16.78 32.36
CA GLN A 543 68.65 16.06 31.08
C GLN A 543 67.43 15.14 30.91
N VAL A 544 66.89 15.10 29.70
CA VAL A 544 65.82 14.19 29.25
C VAL A 544 66.28 13.42 28.03
N VAL A 545 65.86 12.16 27.94
CA VAL A 545 66.09 11.26 26.81
C VAL A 545 64.79 11.14 26.02
N VAL A 546 64.85 11.45 24.73
CA VAL A 546 63.76 11.26 23.77
C VAL A 546 64.17 10.16 22.80
N VAL A 547 63.23 9.28 22.43
CA VAL A 547 63.47 8.23 21.43
C VAL A 547 62.49 8.31 20.28
N ALA A 548 62.87 7.77 19.13
CA ALA A 548 62.02 7.62 17.97
C ALA A 548 62.37 6.32 17.23
N ASP A 549 61.38 5.46 16.99
CA ASP A 549 61.55 4.21 16.22
C ASP A 549 60.93 4.33 14.84
N ARG A 550 59.60 4.16 14.73
CA ARG A 550 58.86 4.21 13.48
C ARG A 550 57.38 4.53 13.68
N ILE A 551 56.73 4.96 12.61
CA ILE A 551 55.28 4.81 12.45
C ILE A 551 55.01 3.65 11.49
N LEU A 552 53.95 2.89 11.72
CA LEU A 552 53.49 1.83 10.83
C LEU A 552 52.19 2.29 10.20
N THR A 553 52.17 2.35 8.87
CA THR A 553 50.97 2.68 8.10
C THR A 553 50.42 1.41 7.47
N THR A 554 49.14 1.15 7.70
CA THR A 554 48.40 0.00 7.15
C THR A 554 47.21 0.51 6.36
N ILE A 555 47.02 -0.03 5.16
CA ILE A 555 45.88 0.25 4.31
C ILE A 555 44.78 -0.76 4.64
N TYR A 556 43.55 -0.29 4.87
CA TYR A 556 42.38 -1.15 5.08
C TYR A 556 41.53 -1.26 3.82
N SER A 557 41.27 -0.13 3.18
CA SER A 557 40.69 -0.04 1.85
C SER A 557 41.28 1.16 1.14
N ILE A 558 41.35 1.10 -0.18
CA ILE A 558 41.54 2.27 -1.02
C ILE A 558 40.20 2.64 -1.62
N ASP A 559 39.98 3.91 -1.90
CA ASP A 559 38.86 4.28 -2.75
C ASP A 559 38.97 3.55 -4.08
N GLN A 560 37.82 3.15 -4.63
CA GLN A 560 37.77 2.54 -5.95
C GLN A 560 38.48 3.46 -6.94
N ILE A 561 39.68 3.06 -7.35
CA ILE A 561 40.35 3.68 -8.47
C ILE A 561 39.57 3.25 -9.69
N ILE A 562 38.78 4.20 -10.22
CA ILE A 562 38.01 4.09 -11.45
C ILE A 562 38.80 3.22 -12.43
N SER A 563 38.29 2.02 -12.69
CA SER A 563 38.90 1.09 -13.63
C SER A 563 38.87 1.69 -15.04
N HIS A 564 39.81 1.22 -15.86
CA HIS A 564 40.09 1.57 -17.25
C HIS A 564 39.16 2.58 -17.95
N ASN A 565 39.76 3.68 -18.42
CA ASN A 565 39.20 4.76 -19.27
C ASN A 565 38.41 5.88 -18.59
N GLY A 566 38.39 5.97 -17.26
CA GLY A 566 37.74 7.10 -16.58
C GLY A 566 36.21 7.07 -16.71
N THR A 567 35.63 5.94 -17.11
CA THR A 567 34.20 5.71 -17.21
C THR A 567 33.62 5.13 -15.93
N VAL A 568 32.55 5.70 -15.40
CA VAL A 568 31.79 5.12 -14.27
C VAL A 568 30.62 4.32 -14.86
N SER A 569 30.57 3.02 -14.55
CA SER A 569 29.40 2.19 -14.82
C SER A 569 28.28 2.56 -13.85
N ILE A 570 27.05 2.64 -14.33
CA ILE A 570 25.84 2.68 -13.50
C ILE A 570 25.12 1.34 -13.66
N ASN A 571 24.38 0.91 -12.64
CA ASN A 571 23.61 -0.33 -12.69
C ASN A 571 22.34 -0.15 -11.83
N GLY A 572 21.21 -0.02 -12.51
CA GLY A 572 19.86 0.12 -11.94
C GLY A 572 19.54 1.39 -11.16
N ILE A 573 20.54 2.18 -10.75
CA ILE A 573 20.37 3.43 -9.99
C ILE A 573 21.12 4.58 -10.68
N PHE A 574 20.46 5.73 -10.84
CA PHE A 574 21.10 6.94 -11.37
C PHE A 574 20.66 8.22 -10.62
N GLU A 575 21.62 8.97 -10.10
CA GLU A 575 21.44 10.30 -9.51
C GLU A 575 21.53 11.40 -10.58
N TYR A 576 20.43 12.09 -10.80
CA TYR A 576 20.33 13.26 -11.67
C TYR A 576 20.20 14.55 -10.85
N SER A 577 21.23 15.39 -10.88
CA SER A 577 21.16 16.75 -10.34
C SER A 577 20.88 17.76 -11.45
N PRO A 578 19.68 18.39 -11.53
CA PRO A 578 19.37 19.36 -12.58
C PRO A 578 20.38 20.52 -12.68
N SER A 579 21.00 20.89 -11.57
CA SER A 579 21.99 21.97 -11.48
C SER A 579 23.24 21.71 -12.33
N ASN A 580 23.68 20.45 -12.42
CA ASN A 580 24.87 20.03 -13.19
C ASN A 580 24.66 20.18 -14.70
N PHE A 581 23.42 20.27 -15.16
CA PHE A 581 23.07 20.29 -16.58
C PHE A 581 22.71 21.70 -17.11
N THR A 582 22.75 22.73 -16.26
CA THR A 582 22.35 24.10 -16.62
C THR A 582 23.22 24.74 -17.70
N SER A 583 24.47 24.29 -17.88
CA SER A 583 25.41 24.75 -18.90
C SER A 583 25.80 23.68 -19.93
N LEU A 584 25.15 22.51 -19.92
CA LEU A 584 25.50 21.40 -20.80
C LEU A 584 25.21 21.74 -22.27
N ASP A 585 26.23 21.58 -23.13
CA ASP A 585 26.08 21.58 -24.58
C ASP A 585 26.23 20.15 -25.09
N VAL A 586 25.10 19.50 -25.39
CA VAL A 586 25.02 18.11 -25.87
C VAL A 586 25.87 17.89 -27.13
N SER A 587 26.15 18.94 -27.91
CA SER A 587 26.98 18.83 -29.12
C SER A 587 28.49 18.82 -28.85
N ASN A 588 28.92 19.13 -27.62
CA ASN A 588 30.32 19.24 -27.23
C ASN A 588 30.52 18.97 -25.72
N ILE A 589 30.37 17.71 -25.33
CA ILE A 589 30.57 17.23 -23.95
C ILE A 589 32.07 17.26 -23.62
N THR A 590 32.41 17.82 -22.46
CA THR A 590 33.79 17.93 -21.97
C THR A 590 33.95 17.25 -20.62
N GLY A 591 35.18 17.01 -20.16
CA GLY A 591 35.43 16.36 -18.87
C GLY A 591 34.88 17.10 -17.64
N SER A 592 34.46 18.37 -17.76
CA SER A 592 33.75 19.09 -16.68
C SER A 592 32.25 18.81 -16.60
N ASP A 593 31.69 18.13 -17.60
CA ASP A 593 30.28 17.73 -17.69
C ASP A 593 30.03 16.30 -17.17
N PHE A 594 31.07 15.69 -16.57
CA PHE A 594 31.04 14.35 -16.01
C PHE A 594 30.17 14.28 -14.74
N VAL A 595 29.19 13.38 -14.73
CA VAL A 595 28.20 13.23 -13.64
C VAL A 595 28.16 11.82 -13.05
N GLY A 596 29.08 10.94 -13.45
CA GLY A 596 29.10 9.55 -13.02
C GLY A 596 29.57 9.35 -11.57
N ASN A 597 30.50 10.16 -11.06
CA ASN A 597 31.14 9.96 -9.76
C ASN A 597 30.33 10.55 -8.59
N THR A 598 29.17 9.96 -8.31
CA THR A 598 28.40 10.25 -7.08
C THR A 598 28.32 9.00 -6.20
N SER A 599 28.22 9.17 -4.88
CA SER A 599 28.15 8.04 -3.94
C SER A 599 26.99 7.10 -4.28
N ILE A 600 25.85 7.63 -4.71
CA ILE A 600 24.66 6.84 -5.08
C ILE A 600 24.91 6.03 -6.36
N ASN A 601 25.53 6.63 -7.38
CA ASN A 601 25.86 5.92 -8.62
C ASN A 601 26.87 4.79 -8.37
N LEU A 602 27.86 5.02 -7.49
CA LEU A 602 28.84 4.01 -7.10
C LEU A 602 28.21 2.84 -6.33
N ILE A 603 27.26 3.12 -5.42
CA ILE A 603 26.48 2.08 -4.74
C ILE A 603 25.69 1.25 -5.76
N GLY A 604 25.05 1.88 -6.75
CA GLY A 604 24.40 1.16 -7.85
C GLY A 604 25.38 0.30 -8.63
N ALA A 605 26.55 0.82 -8.96
CA ALA A 605 27.60 0.11 -9.70
C ALA A 605 28.16 -1.13 -8.97
N SER A 606 28.03 -1.21 -7.64
CA SER A 606 28.45 -2.38 -6.86
C SER A 606 27.44 -3.52 -6.80
N LEU A 607 26.23 -3.34 -7.35
CA LEU A 607 25.21 -4.39 -7.43
C LEU A 607 25.57 -5.40 -8.52
N SER A 608 25.05 -6.63 -8.40
CA SER A 608 25.16 -7.65 -9.46
C SER A 608 24.63 -7.16 -10.81
N ASP A 609 25.20 -7.67 -11.90
CA ASP A 609 24.78 -7.31 -13.27
C ASP A 609 23.26 -7.46 -13.50
N ASP A 610 22.70 -6.60 -14.36
CA ASP A 610 21.29 -6.55 -14.77
C ASP A 610 20.28 -6.30 -13.62
N ALA A 611 20.71 -5.59 -12.58
CA ALA A 611 19.88 -5.24 -11.42
C ALA A 611 18.59 -4.50 -11.83
N ASP A 612 17.45 -4.93 -11.29
CA ASP A 612 16.14 -4.30 -11.52
C ASP A 612 15.63 -3.66 -10.23
N ILE A 613 15.61 -2.32 -10.18
CA ILE A 613 15.48 -1.57 -8.93
C ILE A 613 14.15 -0.82 -8.78
N GLN A 614 13.58 -0.92 -7.58
CA GLN A 614 12.52 -0.10 -6.99
C GLN A 614 13.10 0.78 -5.87
N LEU A 615 12.64 2.02 -5.79
CA LEU A 615 13.09 3.01 -4.80
C LEU A 615 11.92 3.59 -4.01
N ALA A 616 12.10 3.67 -2.69
CA ALA A 616 11.20 4.41 -1.80
C ALA A 616 12.00 5.32 -0.86
N TYR A 617 11.64 6.60 -0.78
CA TYR A 617 12.29 7.55 0.12
C TYR A 617 11.42 7.83 1.34
N TYR A 618 11.90 7.45 2.53
CA TYR A 618 11.17 7.59 3.79
C TYR A 618 12.14 7.82 4.95
N HIS A 619 11.83 8.77 5.85
CA HIS A 619 12.66 9.15 7.01
C HIS A 619 14.16 9.36 6.69
N ASN A 620 14.43 10.11 5.62
CA ASN A 620 15.80 10.45 5.20
C ASN A 620 16.68 9.23 4.86
N ARG A 621 16.03 8.14 4.43
CA ARG A 621 16.66 6.94 3.88
C ARG A 621 16.02 6.61 2.55
N ILE A 622 16.84 6.17 1.60
CA ILE A 622 16.36 5.57 0.36
C ILE A 622 16.37 4.06 0.59
N TYR A 623 15.20 3.45 0.53
CA TYR A 623 15.05 2.00 0.50
C TYR A 623 15.20 1.56 -0.94
N VAL A 624 16.14 0.63 -1.15
CA VAL A 624 16.44 0.04 -2.44
C VAL A 624 15.96 -1.39 -2.38
N GLY A 625 14.99 -1.74 -3.22
CA GLY A 625 14.48 -3.09 -3.35
C GLY A 625 14.50 -3.52 -4.80
N GLY A 626 14.62 -4.80 -5.10
CA GLY A 626 14.68 -5.26 -6.49
C GLY A 626 15.06 -6.71 -6.63
N ASP A 627 15.60 -7.04 -7.80
CA ASP A 627 16.30 -8.30 -8.08
C ASP A 627 17.79 -8.00 -8.26
N PHE A 628 18.60 -8.27 -7.22
CA PHE A 628 20.05 -8.07 -7.23
C PHE A 628 20.75 -8.74 -6.04
N GLU A 629 22.04 -9.05 -6.20
CA GLU A 629 22.95 -9.41 -5.11
C GLU A 629 23.82 -8.20 -4.71
N SER A 630 24.11 -8.04 -3.42
CA SER A 630 24.90 -6.91 -2.90
C SER A 630 25.61 -7.22 -1.59
N GLU A 631 26.80 -6.64 -1.37
CA GLU A 631 27.46 -6.67 -0.06
C GLU A 631 26.66 -5.95 1.04
N TYR A 632 25.71 -5.08 0.66
CA TYR A 632 24.83 -4.38 1.59
C TYR A 632 23.58 -5.20 1.95
N GLY A 633 23.30 -6.30 1.24
CA GLY A 633 22.13 -7.14 1.45
C GLY A 633 21.41 -7.41 0.13
N ASP A 634 21.11 -8.68 -0.12
CA ASP A 634 20.49 -9.11 -1.38
C ASP A 634 19.05 -8.62 -1.46
N ASN A 635 18.64 -8.17 -2.65
CA ASN A 635 17.30 -7.70 -3.00
C ASN A 635 16.73 -6.53 -2.19
N PHE A 636 17.25 -6.20 -1.00
CA PHE A 636 16.76 -5.14 -0.14
C PHE A 636 17.83 -4.55 0.79
N PHE A 637 18.06 -3.24 0.69
CA PHE A 637 18.94 -2.50 1.61
C PHE A 637 18.50 -1.03 1.73
N ALA A 638 19.18 -0.26 2.60
CA ALA A 638 18.94 1.17 2.74
C ALA A 638 20.19 2.00 2.46
N ILE A 639 20.00 3.15 1.82
CA ILE A 639 21.01 4.20 1.67
C ILE A 639 20.67 5.33 2.64
N ASN A 640 21.60 5.62 3.56
CA ASN A 640 21.49 6.73 4.49
C ASN A 640 22.02 8.00 3.81
N VAL A 641 21.22 9.08 3.87
CA VAL A 641 21.53 10.36 3.20
C VAL A 641 21.96 11.39 4.23
N ASP A 642 23.14 12.00 4.06
CA ASP A 642 23.62 13.07 4.94
C ASP A 642 23.09 14.45 4.50
N GLU A 643 22.07 14.97 5.19
CA GLU A 643 21.41 16.26 4.89
C GLU A 643 22.34 17.49 4.96
N SER A 644 23.54 17.37 5.54
CA SER A 644 24.50 18.48 5.67
C SER A 644 25.18 18.88 4.36
N SER A 645 25.08 18.05 3.32
CA SER A 645 25.76 18.22 2.02
C SER A 645 24.96 19.05 0.97
N SER A 646 23.94 19.80 1.41
CA SER A 646 22.97 20.53 0.58
C SER A 646 23.50 21.75 -0.21
N SER A 647 24.79 21.80 -0.55
CA SER A 647 25.32 22.78 -1.50
C SER A 647 25.85 22.12 -2.79
N ASN A 648 24.93 21.89 -3.73
CA ASN A 648 25.10 22.02 -5.19
C ASN A 648 26.00 21.07 -6.01
N SER A 649 26.16 19.77 -5.71
CA SER A 649 26.54 18.86 -6.81
C SER A 649 26.23 17.38 -6.63
N THR A 650 26.31 16.83 -5.42
CA THR A 650 26.25 15.37 -5.19
C THR A 650 25.74 15.04 -3.79
N ILE A 651 24.89 14.03 -3.64
CA ILE A 651 24.47 13.53 -2.33
C ILE A 651 25.60 12.70 -1.71
N SER A 652 26.04 13.06 -0.50
CA SER A 652 26.84 12.17 0.35
C SER A 652 25.93 11.09 0.92
N ALA A 653 26.23 9.84 0.62
CA ALA A 653 25.39 8.70 0.96
C ALA A 653 26.22 7.47 1.31
N ASN A 654 25.75 6.71 2.30
CA ASN A 654 26.34 5.44 2.70
C ASN A 654 25.27 4.36 2.75
N ALA A 655 25.54 3.21 2.12
CA ALA A 655 24.68 2.04 2.19
C ALA A 655 24.76 1.37 3.56
N SER A 656 23.67 0.75 3.97
CA SER A 656 23.56 -0.01 5.21
C SER A 656 22.65 -1.21 5.00
N SER A 657 23.04 -2.33 5.60
CA SER A 657 22.25 -3.56 5.54
C SER A 657 20.99 -3.50 6.39
N LEU A 658 19.93 -4.11 5.86
CA LEU A 658 18.67 -4.36 6.55
C LEU A 658 18.51 -5.88 6.67
N ASP A 659 18.87 -6.43 7.82
CA ASP A 659 18.72 -7.86 8.12
C ASP A 659 19.35 -8.81 7.07
N GLY A 660 20.44 -8.36 6.43
CA GLY A 660 21.14 -9.14 5.39
C GLY A 660 20.46 -9.19 4.02
N GLY A 661 19.31 -8.50 3.86
CA GLY A 661 18.51 -8.55 2.64
C GLY A 661 17.37 -9.59 2.70
N LEU A 662 16.76 -9.84 1.55
CA LEU A 662 15.65 -10.79 1.34
C LEU A 662 16.07 -11.92 0.41
N ASP A 663 15.50 -13.11 0.62
CA ASP A 663 15.81 -14.33 -0.14
C ASP A 663 15.19 -14.39 -1.54
N GLY A 664 14.49 -13.34 -1.95
CA GLY A 664 13.90 -13.21 -3.29
C GLY A 664 13.58 -11.77 -3.67
N ALA A 665 13.15 -11.60 -4.93
CA ALA A 665 13.07 -10.29 -5.57
C ALA A 665 11.87 -9.45 -5.10
N ILE A 666 12.08 -8.15 -4.95
CA ILE A 666 11.02 -7.17 -4.68
C ILE A 666 10.46 -6.63 -5.99
N THR A 667 9.14 -6.67 -6.14
CA THR A 667 8.40 -6.19 -7.32
C THR A 667 7.85 -4.78 -7.14
N ASP A 668 7.49 -4.35 -5.93
CA ASP A 668 7.01 -2.99 -5.65
C ASP A 668 7.42 -2.51 -4.24
N LEU A 669 7.71 -1.21 -4.14
CA LEU A 669 8.01 -0.52 -2.90
C LEU A 669 7.15 0.74 -2.80
N GLN A 670 6.29 0.79 -1.77
CA GLN A 670 5.39 1.92 -1.57
C GLN A 670 5.53 2.50 -0.17
N VAL A 671 5.69 3.83 -0.09
CA VAL A 671 5.64 4.55 1.18
C VAL A 671 4.19 4.64 1.65
N VAL A 672 3.94 4.14 2.86
CA VAL A 672 2.66 4.26 3.57
C VAL A 672 2.84 5.17 4.80
N SER A 673 1.74 5.61 5.42
CA SER A 673 1.74 6.63 6.48
C SER A 673 2.67 6.35 7.65
N ASN A 674 2.97 5.08 7.93
CA ASN A 674 3.85 4.66 9.02
C ASN A 674 4.95 3.69 8.58
N GLY A 675 5.37 3.63 7.31
CA GLY A 675 6.41 2.68 6.90
C GLY A 675 6.58 2.56 5.39
N VAL A 676 7.30 1.53 4.97
CA VAL A 676 7.44 1.12 3.58
C VAL A 676 6.81 -0.27 3.43
N LEU A 677 5.87 -0.40 2.51
CA LEU A 677 5.30 -1.68 2.11
C LEU A 677 6.24 -2.31 1.07
N VAL A 678 6.57 -3.58 1.29
CA VAL A 678 7.53 -4.36 0.50
C VAL A 678 6.81 -5.56 -0.09
N LEU A 679 6.68 -5.60 -1.42
CA LEU A 679 5.96 -6.64 -2.15
C LEU A 679 6.88 -7.36 -3.12
N GLY A 680 6.80 -8.68 -3.20
CA GLY A 680 7.73 -9.48 -4.01
C GLY A 680 7.59 -10.98 -3.79
N ASP A 681 8.48 -11.72 -4.42
CA ASP A 681 8.57 -13.18 -4.33
C ASP A 681 9.67 -13.57 -3.34
N PHE A 682 9.46 -13.24 -2.06
CA PHE A 682 10.37 -13.54 -0.96
C PHE A 682 9.61 -14.13 0.23
N GLU A 683 10.26 -15.04 0.93
CA GLU A 683 9.68 -15.80 2.04
C GLU A 683 10.42 -15.52 3.35
N ASN A 684 11.62 -14.95 3.30
CA ASN A 684 12.41 -14.64 4.49
C ASN A 684 13.45 -13.53 4.26
N THR A 685 13.95 -13.01 5.38
CA THR A 685 15.19 -12.24 5.46
C THR A 685 16.40 -13.18 5.49
N ASN A 686 17.54 -12.73 4.96
CA ASN A 686 18.78 -13.52 4.96
C ASN A 686 19.39 -13.73 6.36
N ASN A 687 19.18 -12.78 7.28
CA ASN A 687 19.51 -12.93 8.70
C ASN A 687 18.25 -13.20 9.54
N GLU A 688 18.37 -14.00 10.59
CA GLU A 688 17.25 -14.31 11.49
C GLU A 688 16.64 -13.03 12.10
N THR A 689 15.37 -12.78 11.76
CA THR A 689 14.64 -11.56 12.17
C THR A 689 13.23 -11.92 12.65
N GLU A 690 12.73 -11.17 13.64
CA GLU A 690 11.35 -11.31 14.12
C GLU A 690 10.40 -10.47 13.27
N ILE A 691 9.27 -11.05 12.88
CA ILE A 691 8.17 -10.37 12.20
C ILE A 691 6.94 -10.34 13.10
N HIS A 692 6.20 -9.24 13.08
CA HIS A 692 5.02 -9.03 13.91
C HIS A 692 3.73 -9.09 13.08
N SER A 693 2.85 -10.03 13.37
CA SER A 693 1.51 -10.09 12.76
C SER A 693 0.67 -8.83 13.04
N LEU A 694 0.16 -8.21 11.98
CA LEU A 694 -0.79 -7.09 12.06
C LEU A 694 -2.23 -7.55 12.25
N SER A 695 -2.59 -8.76 11.77
CA SER A 695 -3.94 -9.32 11.89
C SER A 695 -4.21 -9.95 13.26
N GLY A 696 -3.15 -10.23 14.03
CA GLY A 696 -3.24 -10.97 15.29
C GLY A 696 -3.46 -12.47 15.10
N ASP A 697 -3.49 -12.96 13.85
CA ASP A 697 -3.44 -14.39 13.52
C ASP A 697 -2.00 -14.90 13.67
N SER A 698 -1.86 -16.21 13.95
CA SER A 698 -0.57 -16.85 14.22
C SER A 698 0.27 -17.14 12.96
N GLU A 699 -0.14 -16.64 11.79
CA GLU A 699 0.56 -16.83 10.52
C GLU A 699 1.45 -15.62 10.25
N ASP A 700 2.69 -15.75 10.69
CA ASP A 700 3.77 -14.83 10.39
C ASP A 700 4.35 -15.22 9.02
N SER A 701 4.23 -14.34 8.02
CA SER A 701 4.82 -14.49 6.69
C SER A 701 5.49 -13.19 6.26
N PHE A 702 6.59 -13.32 5.51
CA PHE A 702 7.23 -12.18 4.86
C PHE A 702 6.60 -11.87 3.48
N SER A 703 5.84 -12.80 2.89
CA SER A 703 5.18 -12.61 1.59
C SER A 703 4.21 -11.42 1.64
N GLY A 704 4.66 -10.28 1.11
CA GLY A 704 4.00 -8.98 1.26
C GLY A 704 4.02 -8.47 2.70
N ALA A 705 5.11 -7.81 3.09
CA ALA A 705 5.33 -7.32 4.46
C ALA A 705 5.51 -5.79 4.51
N ALA A 706 5.24 -5.19 5.67
CA ALA A 706 5.55 -3.79 5.93
C ALA A 706 6.81 -3.66 6.79
N PHE A 707 7.71 -2.77 6.40
CA PHE A 707 8.91 -2.44 7.14
C PHE A 707 8.78 -1.04 7.75
N ASN A 708 8.96 -0.94 9.06
CA ASN A 708 8.96 0.35 9.75
C ASN A 708 10.01 0.39 10.86
N ASN A 709 10.93 1.35 10.76
CA ASN A 709 11.90 1.68 11.80
C ASN A 709 12.70 0.47 12.34
N GLY A 710 13.10 -0.45 11.46
CA GLY A 710 13.87 -1.65 11.84
C GLY A 710 13.03 -2.84 12.30
N SER A 711 11.72 -2.82 12.10
CA SER A 711 10.83 -3.94 12.44
C SER A 711 9.95 -4.32 11.26
N TRP A 712 9.74 -5.62 11.10
CA TRP A 712 8.89 -6.20 10.07
C TRP A 712 7.49 -6.49 10.61
N PHE A 713 6.49 -6.27 9.75
CA PHE A 713 5.09 -6.46 10.04
C PHE A 713 4.42 -7.30 8.96
N SER A 714 3.83 -8.43 9.34
CA SER A 714 3.16 -9.38 8.45
C SER A 714 1.68 -9.03 8.31
N PHE A 715 1.15 -9.11 7.09
CA PHE A 715 -0.29 -9.10 6.82
C PHE A 715 -0.89 -10.53 6.79
N GLY A 716 -0.04 -11.55 6.95
CA GLY A 716 -0.32 -12.95 6.62
C GLY A 716 0.31 -13.31 5.27
N ASP A 717 -0.16 -14.38 4.65
CA ASP A 717 0.26 -14.79 3.29
C ASP A 717 -0.41 -13.90 2.23
N VAL A 718 0.33 -12.92 1.71
CA VAL A 718 -0.13 -11.97 0.68
C VAL A 718 0.71 -12.11 -0.59
N ASP A 719 0.22 -12.92 -1.52
CA ASP A 719 0.73 -13.00 -2.90
C ASP A 719 0.14 -11.85 -3.73
N SER A 720 0.86 -10.71 -3.77
CA SER A 720 0.47 -9.52 -4.53
C SER A 720 1.70 -8.83 -5.10
N THR A 721 1.57 -8.36 -6.34
CA THR A 721 2.63 -7.64 -7.07
C THR A 721 2.41 -6.13 -7.09
N SER A 722 1.22 -5.69 -6.70
CA SER A 722 0.85 -4.28 -6.65
C SER A 722 -0.01 -3.95 -5.44
N VAL A 723 -0.06 -2.67 -5.09
CA VAL A 723 -0.95 -2.16 -4.06
C VAL A 723 -1.44 -0.74 -4.38
N ALA A 724 -2.75 -0.54 -4.25
CA ALA A 724 -3.37 0.78 -4.34
C ALA A 724 -3.86 1.25 -2.96
N ASN A 725 -3.51 2.48 -2.60
CA ASN A 725 -4.00 3.11 -1.37
C ASN A 725 -5.18 4.05 -1.67
N VAL A 726 -6.35 3.75 -1.12
CA VAL A 726 -7.58 4.52 -1.34
C VAL A 726 -8.33 4.79 -0.04
N THR A 727 -8.76 6.03 0.17
CA THR A 727 -9.68 6.38 1.25
C THR A 727 -11.12 6.33 0.75
N LEU A 728 -11.97 5.47 1.33
CA LEU A 728 -13.40 5.36 1.03
C LEU A 728 -14.22 5.39 2.33
N LYS A 729 -15.32 6.16 2.36
CA LYS A 729 -16.18 6.33 3.57
C LYS A 729 -15.39 6.63 4.85
N ASN A 730 -14.42 7.53 4.78
CA ASN A 730 -13.52 7.94 5.86
C ASN A 730 -12.63 6.84 6.45
N ASN A 731 -12.43 5.73 5.73
CA ASN A 731 -11.48 4.67 6.09
C ASN A 731 -10.43 4.49 4.98
N ASP A 732 -9.19 4.19 5.38
CA ASP A 732 -8.06 3.95 4.47
C ASP A 732 -7.93 2.45 4.18
N TYR A 733 -7.91 2.11 2.89
CA TYR A 733 -7.80 0.74 2.40
C TYR A 733 -6.55 0.57 1.56
N TRP A 734 -5.81 -0.51 1.82
CA TRP A 734 -4.72 -0.98 0.97
C TRP A 734 -5.23 -2.15 0.15
N VAL A 735 -5.37 -1.93 -1.15
CA VAL A 735 -5.99 -2.86 -2.09
C VAL A 735 -4.87 -3.61 -2.80
N PHE A 736 -4.69 -4.87 -2.41
CA PHE A 736 -3.82 -5.83 -3.07
C PHE A 736 -4.58 -6.53 -4.21
N ASP A 737 -3.88 -7.30 -5.03
CA ASP A 737 -4.45 -7.93 -6.24
C ASP A 737 -5.67 -8.83 -5.92
N ASN A 738 -5.65 -9.54 -4.79
CA ASN A 738 -6.68 -10.52 -4.40
C ASN A 738 -7.43 -10.19 -3.09
N GLN A 739 -6.90 -9.29 -2.27
CA GLN A 739 -7.44 -9.00 -0.94
C GLN A 739 -7.32 -7.50 -0.63
N THR A 740 -8.05 -7.03 0.37
CA THR A 740 -8.02 -5.62 0.77
C THR A 740 -7.80 -5.53 2.27
N TRP A 741 -6.80 -4.78 2.68
CA TRP A 741 -6.51 -4.52 4.08
C TRP A 741 -7.21 -3.23 4.54
N ASP A 742 -7.95 -3.33 5.63
CA ASP A 742 -8.53 -2.20 6.35
C ASP A 742 -7.45 -1.65 7.30
N ALA A 743 -6.81 -0.55 6.92
CA ALA A 743 -5.66 -0.02 7.63
C ALA A 743 -6.04 0.57 9.00
N GLU A 744 -7.25 1.11 9.14
CA GLU A 744 -7.72 1.70 10.40
C GLU A 744 -8.09 0.62 11.43
N ASN A 745 -8.75 -0.46 11.00
CA ASN A 745 -9.13 -1.56 11.88
C ASN A 745 -8.07 -2.66 12.02
N SER A 746 -7.01 -2.62 11.20
CA SER A 746 -5.96 -3.64 11.14
C SER A 746 -6.51 -5.05 10.89
N THR A 747 -7.39 -5.19 9.89
CA THR A 747 -8.01 -6.48 9.53
C THR A 747 -8.22 -6.62 8.03
N TRP A 748 -8.35 -7.85 7.55
CA TRP A 748 -8.76 -8.11 6.17
C TRP A 748 -10.22 -7.69 5.92
N TYR A 749 -10.41 -6.78 4.97
CA TYR A 749 -11.71 -6.27 4.58
C TYR A 749 -12.49 -7.33 3.81
N SER A 750 -13.69 -7.65 4.31
CA SER A 750 -14.65 -8.50 3.61
C SER A 750 -15.71 -7.63 2.91
N PRO A 751 -15.87 -7.73 1.57
CA PRO A 751 -16.90 -7.00 0.85
C PRO A 751 -18.30 -7.25 1.43
N SER A 752 -19.08 -6.18 1.53
CA SER A 752 -20.44 -6.22 2.10
C SER A 752 -21.49 -5.75 1.08
N SER A 753 -22.77 -5.79 1.46
CA SER A 753 -23.83 -5.15 0.68
C SER A 753 -23.79 -3.62 0.75
N LEU A 754 -23.04 -3.05 1.70
CA LEU A 754 -22.89 -1.60 1.91
C LEU A 754 -21.72 -0.99 1.15
N LEU A 755 -20.65 -1.76 0.96
CA LEU A 755 -19.46 -1.34 0.27
C LEU A 755 -18.76 -2.58 -0.29
N ALA A 756 -18.44 -2.55 -1.57
CA ALA A 756 -17.62 -3.53 -2.25
C ALA A 756 -16.87 -2.81 -3.37
N PHE A 757 -15.57 -3.00 -3.47
CA PHE A 757 -14.75 -2.31 -4.44
C PHE A 757 -13.53 -3.14 -4.82
N ASN A 758 -12.94 -2.81 -5.95
CA ASN A 758 -11.60 -3.21 -6.35
C ASN A 758 -10.96 -1.97 -6.97
N VAL A 759 -9.72 -1.65 -6.59
CA VAL A 759 -9.01 -0.45 -7.02
C VAL A 759 -7.63 -0.85 -7.50
N SER A 760 -7.29 -0.46 -8.73
CA SER A 760 -5.99 -0.72 -9.35
C SER A 760 -5.02 0.45 -9.15
N ALA A 761 -5.53 1.68 -9.10
CA ALA A 761 -4.73 2.86 -8.83
C ALA A 761 -5.59 3.94 -8.18
N ALA A 762 -5.02 4.68 -7.24
CA ALA A 762 -5.69 5.78 -6.56
C ALA A 762 -4.71 6.91 -6.24
N GLY A 763 -5.23 8.14 -6.22
CA GLY A 763 -4.50 9.33 -5.84
C GLY A 763 -5.41 10.28 -5.08
N ARG A 764 -4.87 10.91 -4.03
CA ARG A 764 -5.61 11.84 -3.16
C ARG A 764 -4.88 13.17 -3.06
N SER A 765 -5.63 14.26 -3.17
CA SER A 765 -5.14 15.64 -2.99
C SER A 765 -6.13 16.44 -2.15
N GLY A 766 -5.80 16.65 -0.88
CA GLY A 766 -6.74 17.22 0.10
C GLY A 766 -7.98 16.34 0.28
N ASP A 767 -9.15 16.91 0.00
CA ASP A 767 -10.46 16.24 0.07
C ASP A 767 -10.84 15.52 -1.23
N ASN A 768 -10.04 15.66 -2.30
CA ASN A 768 -10.32 15.04 -3.59
C ASN A 768 -9.63 13.68 -3.70
N THR A 769 -10.39 12.64 -4.00
CA THR A 769 -9.86 11.31 -4.32
C THR A 769 -10.27 10.92 -5.72
N LEU A 770 -9.29 10.48 -6.50
CA LEU A 770 -9.45 9.94 -7.84
C LEU A 770 -8.93 8.50 -7.84
N PHE A 771 -9.71 7.55 -8.33
CA PHE A 771 -9.29 6.14 -8.36
C PHE A 771 -9.87 5.40 -9.56
N VAL A 772 -9.18 4.35 -9.98
CA VAL A 772 -9.59 3.47 -11.08
C VAL A 772 -9.89 2.09 -10.54
N GLY A 773 -10.99 1.50 -11.01
CA GLY A 773 -11.38 0.15 -10.66
C GLY A 773 -12.89 -0.01 -10.72
N ALA A 774 -13.47 -0.69 -9.74
CA ALA A 774 -14.91 -0.86 -9.63
C ALA A 774 -15.41 -0.53 -8.23
N LEU A 775 -16.58 0.12 -8.15
CA LEU A 775 -17.19 0.53 -6.88
C LEU A 775 -18.67 0.17 -6.83
N ARG A 776 -19.07 -0.47 -5.73
CA ARG A 776 -20.46 -0.60 -5.30
C ARG A 776 -20.62 -0.09 -3.87
N THR A 777 -21.58 0.79 -3.64
CA THR A 777 -21.90 1.35 -2.32
C THR A 777 -23.42 1.48 -2.12
N SER A 778 -23.83 1.20 -0.88
CA SER A 778 -25.20 1.37 -0.40
C SER A 778 -25.24 2.13 0.93
N ASP A 779 -26.38 2.77 1.23
CA ASP A 779 -26.59 3.50 2.50
C ASP A 779 -26.98 2.56 3.65
N ALA A 780 -27.79 1.52 3.38
CA ALA A 780 -28.23 0.55 4.40
C ALA A 780 -28.42 -0.87 3.85
N SER A 781 -28.28 -1.87 4.73
CA SER A 781 -28.70 -3.25 4.46
C SER A 781 -30.22 -3.31 4.48
N GLY A 782 -30.81 -4.06 3.55
CA GLY A 782 -32.26 -4.09 3.32
C GLY A 782 -32.97 -5.33 3.86
N ASN A 783 -32.27 -6.48 3.96
CA ASN A 783 -32.85 -7.79 4.33
C ASN A 783 -34.23 -8.07 3.67
N LYS A 784 -34.37 -7.83 2.36
CA LYS A 784 -35.60 -8.02 1.56
C LYS A 784 -36.81 -7.16 1.98
N GLY A 785 -36.64 -6.25 2.92
CA GLY A 785 -37.72 -5.38 3.37
C GLY A 785 -37.25 -4.34 4.39
N PHE A 786 -37.55 -3.06 4.13
CA PHE A 786 -36.99 -1.95 4.89
C PHE A 786 -38.04 -0.91 5.28
N MET A 787 -37.97 -0.38 6.49
CA MET A 787 -38.82 0.73 6.97
C MET A 787 -38.13 2.07 6.74
N LEU A 788 -38.88 3.04 6.22
CA LEU A 788 -38.47 4.41 5.97
C LEU A 788 -39.25 5.36 6.88
N SER A 789 -38.56 6.28 7.53
CA SER A 789 -39.19 7.44 8.19
C SER A 789 -38.91 8.72 7.38
N ASN A 790 -39.61 9.82 7.70
CA ASN A 790 -39.61 11.13 7.03
C ASN A 790 -38.21 11.61 6.57
N SER A 791 -37.72 11.07 5.45
CA SER A 791 -36.37 11.18 4.85
C SER A 791 -35.20 10.39 5.46
N THR A 792 -35.38 9.54 6.47
CA THR A 792 -34.29 8.70 7.04
C THR A 792 -34.55 7.21 6.91
N LEU A 793 -33.49 6.44 6.67
CA LEU A 793 -33.53 4.99 6.70
C LEU A 793 -33.73 4.51 8.16
N ALA A 794 -34.89 3.91 8.48
CA ALA A 794 -35.25 3.56 9.86
C ALA A 794 -34.71 2.19 10.29
N GLY A 795 -34.84 1.16 9.43
CA GLY A 795 -34.26 -0.16 9.67
C GLY A 795 -34.99 -1.31 8.97
N ASN A 796 -34.42 -2.52 9.07
CA ASN A 796 -35.01 -3.72 8.47
C ASN A 796 -36.39 -4.05 9.06
N ILE A 797 -37.25 -4.66 8.25
CA ILE A 797 -38.56 -5.13 8.70
C ILE A 797 -38.42 -6.26 9.73
N THR A 798 -37.43 -7.14 9.55
CA THR A 798 -37.10 -8.18 10.52
C THR A 798 -35.58 -8.25 10.74
N SER A 799 -35.19 -8.61 11.97
CA SER A 799 -33.81 -8.91 12.34
C SER A 799 -33.41 -10.36 12.04
N ASP A 800 -34.36 -11.22 11.73
CA ASP A 800 -34.10 -12.59 11.28
C ASP A 800 -33.72 -12.54 9.80
N ALA A 801 -32.56 -13.07 9.42
CA ALA A 801 -32.06 -12.93 8.06
C ALA A 801 -32.87 -13.82 7.10
N LEU A 802 -33.19 -13.28 5.91
CA LEU A 802 -33.88 -14.00 4.85
C LEU A 802 -32.88 -14.52 3.81
N THR A 803 -33.12 -15.70 3.24
CA THR A 803 -32.24 -16.33 2.24
C THR A 803 -32.97 -16.56 0.91
N ASN A 804 -32.45 -16.04 -0.22
CA ASN A 804 -33.05 -16.16 -1.57
C ASN A 804 -34.57 -15.95 -1.59
N SER A 805 -35.01 -14.81 -1.07
CA SER A 805 -36.37 -14.57 -0.58
C SER A 805 -36.92 -13.24 -1.09
N THR A 806 -38.23 -13.14 -1.29
CA THR A 806 -38.93 -11.90 -1.63
C THR A 806 -40.12 -11.66 -0.71
N ILE A 807 -40.27 -10.43 -0.20
CA ILE A 807 -41.46 -10.02 0.54
C ILE A 807 -42.37 -9.26 -0.42
N THR A 808 -43.58 -9.76 -0.66
CA THR A 808 -44.48 -9.23 -1.70
C THR A 808 -45.65 -8.45 -1.12
N SER A 809 -46.05 -8.73 0.13
CA SER A 809 -47.22 -8.12 0.77
C SER A 809 -46.98 -7.83 2.25
N GLY A 810 -47.52 -6.72 2.71
CA GLY A 810 -47.57 -6.34 4.13
C GLY A 810 -48.94 -5.77 4.48
N TRP A 811 -49.41 -6.03 5.70
CA TRP A 811 -50.68 -5.49 6.19
C TRP A 811 -50.58 -5.03 7.65
N PHE A 812 -51.09 -3.82 7.91
CA PHE A 812 -51.15 -3.23 9.24
C PHE A 812 -52.38 -3.77 9.97
N ILE A 813 -52.18 -4.38 11.14
CA ILE A 813 -53.28 -4.90 11.96
C ILE A 813 -53.61 -3.90 13.07
N ASN A 814 -52.60 -3.46 13.82
CA ASN A 814 -52.70 -2.43 14.85
C ASN A 814 -51.30 -1.89 15.22
N GLU A 815 -51.21 -0.91 16.12
CA GLU A 815 -49.96 -0.26 16.55
C GLU A 815 -48.86 -1.24 17.02
N SER A 816 -49.25 -2.40 17.54
CA SER A 816 -48.33 -3.43 18.05
C SER A 816 -48.07 -4.59 17.09
N LEU A 817 -48.84 -4.72 16.00
CA LEU A 817 -48.82 -5.92 15.17
C LEU A 817 -48.99 -5.58 13.69
N SER A 818 -48.07 -6.08 12.87
CA SER A 818 -48.16 -6.11 11.41
C SER A 818 -47.84 -7.51 10.91
N VAL A 819 -48.26 -7.82 9.68
CA VAL A 819 -48.02 -9.13 9.06
C VAL A 819 -47.41 -8.93 7.68
N PHE A 820 -46.45 -9.78 7.35
CA PHE A 820 -45.71 -9.76 6.09
C PHE A 820 -45.72 -11.14 5.46
N GLY A 821 -45.88 -11.18 4.14
CA GLY A 821 -45.95 -12.40 3.37
C GLY A 821 -45.23 -12.27 2.03
N GLY A 822 -44.79 -13.40 1.51
CA GLY A 822 -44.10 -13.50 0.23
C GLY A 822 -43.68 -14.93 -0.07
N ASP A 823 -42.49 -15.05 -0.66
CA ASP A 823 -41.79 -16.31 -0.90
C ASP A 823 -40.45 -16.22 -0.20
N PHE A 824 -40.36 -16.77 1.01
CA PHE A 824 -39.16 -16.63 1.82
C PHE A 824 -38.97 -17.73 2.85
N VAL A 825 -37.71 -17.90 3.26
CA VAL A 825 -37.31 -18.70 4.41
C VAL A 825 -36.35 -17.88 5.28
N THR A 826 -36.69 -17.73 6.56
CA THR A 826 -35.82 -17.08 7.54
C THR A 826 -34.81 -18.07 8.12
N GLN A 827 -33.72 -17.58 8.71
CA GLN A 827 -32.73 -18.43 9.37
C GLN A 827 -33.32 -19.23 10.55
N SER A 828 -34.36 -18.71 11.21
CA SER A 828 -35.09 -19.46 12.24
C SER A 828 -36.09 -20.49 11.70
N GLY A 829 -36.24 -20.62 10.38
CA GLY A 829 -37.09 -21.61 9.72
C GLY A 829 -38.54 -21.16 9.49
N ILE A 830 -38.83 -19.87 9.57
CA ILE A 830 -40.16 -19.33 9.25
C ILE A 830 -40.30 -19.21 7.73
N THR A 831 -41.39 -19.72 7.18
CA THR A 831 -41.63 -19.79 5.73
C THR A 831 -42.84 -18.96 5.31
N ASN A 832 -42.67 -18.14 4.25
CA ASN A 832 -43.68 -17.37 3.50
C ASN A 832 -44.57 -16.36 4.25
N LEU A 833 -44.70 -16.45 5.58
CA LEU A 833 -45.56 -15.58 6.39
C LEU A 833 -44.98 -15.40 7.80
N PHE A 834 -44.80 -14.16 8.23
CA PHE A 834 -44.50 -13.84 9.63
C PHE A 834 -45.30 -12.64 10.14
N LEU A 835 -45.52 -12.62 11.45
CA LEU A 835 -46.03 -11.47 12.17
C LEU A 835 -44.88 -10.72 12.83
N LYS A 836 -44.92 -9.40 12.72
CA LYS A 836 -44.01 -8.49 13.41
C LYS A 836 -44.72 -7.90 14.63
N SER A 837 -44.21 -8.20 15.81
CA SER A 837 -44.66 -7.63 17.09
C SER A 837 -43.49 -6.97 17.81
N GLY A 838 -43.39 -5.64 17.70
CA GLY A 838 -42.16 -4.93 18.09
C GLY A 838 -40.97 -5.42 17.27
N ASN A 839 -39.95 -5.97 17.94
CA ASN A 839 -38.77 -6.56 17.29
C ASN A 839 -38.88 -8.08 17.10
N GLU A 840 -39.95 -8.71 17.57
CA GLU A 840 -40.13 -10.15 17.45
C GLU A 840 -40.73 -10.51 16.08
N THR A 841 -40.15 -11.54 15.46
CA THR A 841 -40.65 -12.16 14.22
C THR A 841 -41.27 -13.50 14.58
N ILE A 842 -42.56 -13.64 14.34
CA ILE A 842 -43.36 -14.79 14.78
C ILE A 842 -43.91 -15.50 13.55
N GLY A 843 -43.52 -16.76 13.35
CA GLY A 843 -44.07 -17.61 12.30
C GLY A 843 -45.43 -18.19 12.67
N LEU A 844 -46.20 -18.57 11.65
CA LEU A 844 -47.39 -19.40 11.82
C LEU A 844 -47.13 -20.82 11.30
N ASP A 845 -47.76 -21.81 11.93
CA ASP A 845 -47.61 -23.23 11.58
C ASP A 845 -48.44 -23.56 10.33
N ILE A 846 -47.82 -23.39 9.16
CA ILE A 846 -48.40 -23.66 7.84
C ILE A 846 -47.39 -24.49 7.05
N ASP A 847 -47.84 -25.62 6.53
CA ASP A 847 -47.10 -26.48 5.61
C ASP A 847 -47.44 -26.07 4.18
N TRP A 848 -46.50 -25.39 3.53
CA TRP A 848 -46.70 -24.82 2.19
C TRP A 848 -46.34 -25.84 1.12
N ASP A 849 -47.15 -25.95 0.07
CA ASP A 849 -46.72 -26.65 -1.14
C ASP A 849 -45.51 -25.94 -1.77
N GLY A 850 -44.64 -26.70 -2.45
CA GLY A 850 -43.30 -26.23 -2.83
C GLY A 850 -43.22 -25.04 -3.79
N ASN A 851 -44.32 -24.58 -4.36
CA ASN A 851 -44.39 -23.38 -5.22
C ASN A 851 -45.35 -22.31 -4.68
N THR A 852 -45.75 -22.42 -3.42
CA THR A 852 -46.73 -21.53 -2.82
C THR A 852 -46.09 -20.25 -2.33
N THR A 853 -46.69 -19.11 -2.69
CA THR A 853 -46.27 -17.78 -2.24
C THR A 853 -47.46 -17.04 -1.65
N VAL A 854 -47.24 -16.25 -0.60
CA VAL A 854 -48.28 -15.35 -0.09
C VAL A 854 -48.31 -14.12 -1.01
N SER A 855 -49.43 -13.91 -1.69
CA SER A 855 -49.59 -12.83 -2.67
C SER A 855 -50.36 -11.62 -2.13
N LYS A 856 -51.24 -11.82 -1.14
CA LYS A 856 -52.03 -10.73 -0.55
C LYS A 856 -52.43 -10.98 0.89
N LEU A 857 -52.46 -9.92 1.69
CA LEU A 857 -52.88 -9.94 3.09
C LEU A 857 -53.98 -8.90 3.33
N PHE A 858 -54.97 -9.26 4.14
CA PHE A 858 -56.03 -8.35 4.57
C PHE A 858 -56.55 -8.77 5.95
N SER A 859 -56.76 -7.82 6.86
CA SER A 859 -57.36 -8.12 8.17
C SER A 859 -58.64 -7.32 8.39
N TYR A 860 -59.66 -7.97 8.94
CA TYR A 860 -60.87 -7.28 9.40
C TYR A 860 -61.41 -7.95 10.67
N GLY A 861 -61.62 -7.14 11.71
CA GLY A 861 -61.97 -7.65 13.05
C GLY A 861 -60.84 -8.48 13.64
N SER A 862 -61.13 -9.71 14.09
CA SER A 862 -60.13 -10.63 14.65
C SER A 862 -59.60 -11.65 13.63
N LYS A 863 -59.84 -11.43 12.33
CA LYS A 863 -59.47 -12.37 11.26
C LYS A 863 -58.43 -11.76 10.34
N LEU A 864 -57.44 -12.57 9.98
CA LEU A 864 -56.47 -12.35 8.93
C LEU A 864 -56.82 -13.26 7.76
N PHE A 865 -57.02 -12.67 6.59
CA PHE A 865 -57.21 -13.34 5.32
C PHE A 865 -55.87 -13.35 4.59
N ILE A 866 -55.42 -14.54 4.22
CA ILE A 866 -54.13 -14.79 3.58
C ILE A 866 -54.44 -15.35 2.19
N GLY A 867 -54.03 -14.60 1.19
CA GLY A 867 -54.18 -14.93 -0.22
C GLY A 867 -52.86 -15.43 -0.76
N THR A 868 -52.92 -16.51 -1.55
CA THR A 868 -51.74 -17.20 -2.05
C THR A 868 -51.78 -17.39 -3.56
N THR A 869 -50.59 -17.62 -4.12
CA THR A 869 -50.44 -18.35 -5.38
C THR A 869 -50.16 -19.80 -5.01
N GLY A 870 -51.08 -20.73 -5.28
CA GLY A 870 -50.95 -22.14 -4.83
C GLY A 870 -51.58 -22.43 -3.47
N GLY A 871 -51.24 -23.59 -2.88
CA GLY A 871 -51.91 -24.17 -1.72
C GLY A 871 -51.00 -24.75 -0.63
N GLY A 872 -51.59 -25.51 0.29
CA GLY A 872 -50.89 -26.17 1.38
C GLY A 872 -51.83 -26.63 2.48
N PHE A 873 -51.25 -26.93 3.65
CA PHE A 873 -51.97 -27.38 4.84
C PHE A 873 -51.69 -26.48 6.04
N ALA A 874 -52.72 -26.20 6.84
CA ALA A 874 -52.57 -25.50 8.11
C ALA A 874 -53.41 -26.18 9.19
N GLY A 875 -52.75 -26.92 10.10
CA GLY A 875 -53.44 -27.86 10.97
C GLY A 875 -54.11 -28.99 10.16
N ASP A 876 -55.42 -29.20 10.34
CA ASP A 876 -56.21 -30.22 9.62
C ASP A 876 -56.89 -29.67 8.34
N HIS A 877 -56.46 -28.50 7.86
CA HIS A 877 -57.12 -27.74 6.80
C HIS A 877 -56.24 -27.63 5.56
N ASP A 878 -56.68 -28.25 4.46
CA ASP A 878 -56.17 -27.99 3.10
C ASP A 878 -56.72 -26.64 2.62
N PHE A 879 -55.91 -25.91 1.85
CA PHE A 879 -56.31 -24.67 1.17
C PHE A 879 -55.61 -24.55 -0.18
N ASN A 880 -56.31 -23.95 -1.16
CA ASN A 880 -55.71 -23.45 -2.39
C ASN A 880 -56.21 -22.02 -2.64
N GLY A 881 -55.30 -21.05 -2.64
CA GLY A 881 -55.58 -19.63 -2.83
C GLY A 881 -55.95 -18.84 -1.57
N VAL A 882 -56.80 -19.35 -0.67
CA VAL A 882 -57.27 -18.57 0.50
C VAL A 882 -57.22 -19.38 1.78
N ILE A 883 -56.60 -18.80 2.82
CA ILE A 883 -56.65 -19.31 4.20
C ILE A 883 -56.95 -18.18 5.19
N VAL A 884 -57.68 -18.51 6.27
CA VAL A 884 -58.07 -17.54 7.30
C VAL A 884 -57.46 -17.92 8.64
N TYR A 885 -56.81 -16.97 9.29
CA TYR A 885 -56.30 -17.11 10.66
C TYR A 885 -57.09 -16.21 11.62
N ASN A 886 -57.46 -16.73 12.78
CA ASN A 886 -58.20 -15.98 13.79
C ASN A 886 -57.30 -15.65 15.00
N PHE A 887 -57.04 -14.37 15.21
CA PHE A 887 -56.18 -13.87 16.29
C PHE A 887 -56.71 -14.16 17.69
N TYR A 888 -58.02 -14.34 17.86
CA TYR A 888 -58.62 -14.50 19.20
C TYR A 888 -58.38 -15.89 19.79
N ASN A 889 -58.55 -16.93 18.99
CA ASN A 889 -58.38 -18.33 19.40
C ASN A 889 -57.10 -18.97 18.83
N GLN A 890 -56.36 -18.25 18.00
CA GLN A 890 -55.11 -18.69 17.36
C GLN A 890 -55.28 -19.96 16.51
N THR A 891 -56.42 -20.09 15.82
CA THR A 891 -56.71 -21.24 14.95
C THR A 891 -56.87 -20.81 13.50
N PHE A 892 -56.52 -21.71 12.58
CA PHE A 892 -56.88 -21.60 11.17
C PHE A 892 -58.35 -21.96 10.93
N GLN A 893 -58.92 -21.38 9.89
CA GLN A 893 -60.23 -21.68 9.34
C GLN A 893 -60.04 -21.93 7.84
N SER A 894 -60.36 -23.14 7.38
CA SER A 894 -60.42 -23.44 5.95
C SER A 894 -61.63 -22.76 5.29
N ILE A 895 -61.43 -22.35 4.05
CA ILE A 895 -62.46 -21.98 3.09
C ILE A 895 -62.33 -22.98 1.93
N ASP A 896 -63.46 -23.37 1.30
CA ASP A 896 -63.41 -24.26 0.13
C ASP A 896 -62.42 -23.70 -0.92
N SER A 897 -61.53 -24.56 -1.40
CA SER A 897 -60.45 -24.21 -2.30
C SER A 897 -60.92 -23.55 -3.60
N LEU A 898 -60.06 -22.70 -4.16
CA LEU A 898 -60.21 -22.15 -5.50
C LEU A 898 -59.62 -23.12 -6.54
N ASP A 899 -60.20 -23.11 -7.74
CA ASP A 899 -59.82 -23.96 -8.86
C ASP A 899 -59.49 -23.12 -10.10
N GLY A 900 -58.51 -23.61 -10.88
CA GLY A 900 -58.04 -22.98 -12.11
C GLY A 900 -56.64 -23.46 -12.50
N PRO A 901 -56.13 -23.11 -13.69
CA PRO A 901 -54.79 -23.50 -14.14
C PRO A 901 -53.68 -22.87 -13.30
N LYS A 902 -53.92 -21.66 -12.77
CA LYS A 902 -53.02 -20.93 -11.87
C LYS A 902 -53.86 -20.08 -10.93
N VAL A 903 -54.08 -20.57 -9.72
CA VAL A 903 -54.80 -19.82 -8.68
C VAL A 903 -53.86 -18.77 -8.10
N LYS A 904 -54.23 -17.49 -8.22
CA LYS A 904 -53.54 -16.36 -7.59
C LYS A 904 -54.55 -15.37 -7.04
N ILE A 905 -54.41 -15.02 -5.76
CA ILE A 905 -55.19 -13.93 -5.17
C ILE A 905 -54.47 -12.60 -5.32
N ASN A 906 -55.18 -11.59 -5.83
CA ASN A 906 -54.62 -10.24 -6.01
C ASN A 906 -55.21 -9.24 -5.01
N GLU A 907 -56.48 -9.39 -4.60
CA GLU A 907 -57.15 -8.41 -3.74
C GLU A 907 -58.26 -9.04 -2.87
N PHE A 908 -58.42 -8.49 -1.66
CA PHE A 908 -59.49 -8.85 -0.72
C PHE A 908 -60.33 -7.64 -0.33
N GLY A 909 -61.58 -7.90 0.07
CA GLY A 909 -62.44 -6.89 0.67
C GLY A 909 -63.60 -7.50 1.43
N TYR A 910 -64.43 -6.64 2.02
CA TYR A 910 -65.51 -7.06 2.90
C TYR A 910 -66.80 -6.29 2.59
N LEU A 911 -67.79 -6.99 2.01
CA LEU A 911 -69.05 -6.41 1.57
C LEU A 911 -70.15 -6.61 2.62
N ASN A 912 -70.82 -5.51 3.01
CA ASN A 912 -71.98 -5.51 3.93
C ASN A 912 -71.76 -6.31 5.22
N ARG A 913 -70.51 -6.38 5.68
CA ARG A 913 -70.05 -7.18 6.82
C ARG A 913 -70.34 -8.69 6.76
N THR A 914 -70.75 -9.20 5.60
CA THR A 914 -71.27 -10.56 5.43
C THR A 914 -70.43 -11.37 4.45
N TYR A 915 -69.98 -10.74 3.37
CA TYR A 915 -69.25 -11.43 2.30
C TYR A 915 -67.79 -11.01 2.29
N LEU A 916 -66.88 -11.97 2.36
CA LEU A 916 -65.50 -11.78 1.95
C LEU A 916 -65.48 -11.73 0.41
N VAL A 917 -64.99 -10.64 -0.15
CA VAL A 917 -64.83 -10.46 -1.59
C VAL A 917 -63.40 -10.86 -1.94
N VAL A 918 -63.26 -11.77 -2.90
CA VAL A 918 -61.97 -12.31 -3.33
C VAL A 918 -61.81 -12.03 -4.82
N GLY A 919 -60.78 -11.26 -5.17
CA GLY A 919 -60.40 -10.92 -6.53
C GLY A 919 -59.06 -11.53 -6.90
N GLY A 920 -58.94 -12.11 -8.09
CA GLY A 920 -57.71 -12.76 -8.53
C GLY A 920 -57.77 -13.37 -9.93
N GLU A 921 -56.89 -14.34 -10.14
CA GLU A 921 -56.82 -15.22 -11.31
C GLU A 921 -57.23 -16.63 -10.85
N PHE A 922 -58.47 -17.04 -11.18
CA PHE A 922 -59.05 -18.36 -10.90
C PHE A 922 -60.33 -18.53 -11.72
N ASP A 923 -60.76 -19.78 -11.93
CA ASP A 923 -61.92 -20.12 -12.76
C ASP A 923 -63.19 -20.36 -11.93
N SER A 924 -63.05 -20.98 -10.76
CA SER A 924 -64.17 -21.31 -9.86
C SER A 924 -63.76 -21.38 -8.39
N ALA A 925 -64.75 -21.37 -7.50
CA ALA A 925 -64.56 -21.47 -6.04
C ALA A 925 -65.50 -22.52 -5.43
N GLY A 926 -64.94 -23.64 -4.97
CA GLY A 926 -65.72 -24.80 -4.54
C GLY A 926 -66.66 -25.32 -5.64
N SER A 927 -67.97 -25.23 -5.43
CA SER A 927 -68.97 -25.61 -6.44
C SER A 927 -69.55 -24.45 -7.24
N GLN A 928 -69.06 -23.23 -7.03
CA GLN A 928 -69.55 -22.01 -7.69
C GLN A 928 -68.63 -21.64 -8.86
N ASP A 929 -69.22 -21.50 -10.05
CA ASP A 929 -68.56 -20.91 -11.22
C ASP A 929 -68.51 -19.40 -11.03
N CYS A 930 -67.38 -18.87 -10.57
CA CYS A 930 -67.12 -17.43 -10.48
C CYS A 930 -65.66 -17.17 -10.84
N SER A 931 -65.44 -16.71 -12.07
CA SER A 931 -64.09 -16.47 -12.59
C SER A 931 -63.58 -15.10 -12.14
N GLY A 932 -62.44 -15.09 -11.47
CA GLY A 932 -61.70 -13.90 -11.00
C GLY A 932 -62.33 -13.07 -9.89
N LEU A 933 -63.65 -13.14 -9.66
CA LEU A 933 -64.33 -12.41 -8.59
C LEU A 933 -65.41 -13.27 -7.93
N CYS A 934 -65.14 -13.72 -6.70
CA CYS A 934 -66.06 -14.54 -5.91
C CYS A 934 -66.39 -13.89 -4.56
N PHE A 935 -67.53 -14.27 -4.00
CA PHE A 935 -68.00 -13.79 -2.71
C PHE A 935 -68.19 -14.99 -1.76
N TYR A 936 -67.51 -14.98 -0.62
CA TYR A 936 -67.65 -16.02 0.38
C TYR A 936 -68.53 -15.52 1.54
N ASN A 937 -69.68 -16.15 1.75
CA ASN A 937 -70.58 -15.81 2.84
C ASN A 937 -69.99 -16.29 4.17
N MET A 938 -69.54 -15.35 5.00
CA MET A 938 -68.88 -15.67 6.28
C MET A 938 -69.83 -16.28 7.32
N ASN A 939 -71.15 -16.15 7.14
CA ASN A 939 -72.16 -16.70 8.05
C ASN A 939 -72.60 -18.10 7.60
N GLU A 940 -72.74 -18.33 6.30
CA GLU A 940 -73.21 -19.59 5.71
C GLU A 940 -72.07 -20.52 5.27
N THR A 941 -70.83 -20.04 5.37
CA THR A 941 -69.60 -20.77 5.00
C THR A 941 -69.67 -21.41 3.61
N SER A 942 -70.09 -20.62 2.62
CA SER A 942 -70.22 -21.07 1.22
C SER A 942 -69.90 -19.94 0.23
N TRP A 943 -69.40 -20.32 -0.94
CA TRP A 943 -69.16 -19.42 -2.05
C TRP A 943 -70.46 -19.06 -2.79
N THR A 944 -70.53 -17.84 -3.31
CA THR A 944 -71.63 -17.34 -4.12
C THR A 944 -71.13 -16.33 -5.15
N GLN A 945 -71.88 -16.17 -6.24
CA GLN A 945 -71.68 -15.14 -7.24
C GLN A 945 -72.77 -14.06 -7.06
N LEU A 946 -72.36 -12.82 -6.80
CA LEU A 946 -73.29 -11.68 -6.63
C LEU A 946 -73.36 -10.77 -7.87
N ILE A 947 -72.49 -11.00 -8.86
CA ILE A 947 -72.41 -10.25 -10.11
C ILE A 947 -72.52 -11.25 -11.25
N ASP A 948 -73.65 -11.23 -11.94
CA ASP A 948 -73.91 -12.08 -13.11
C ASP A 948 -73.07 -11.62 -14.32
N ASP A 949 -72.77 -12.56 -15.23
CA ASP A 949 -72.04 -12.31 -16.48
C ASP A 949 -70.66 -11.64 -16.32
N PHE A 950 -69.96 -11.93 -15.22
CA PHE A 950 -68.58 -11.49 -14.95
C PHE A 950 -67.58 -12.65 -15.08
N SER A 951 -66.47 -12.42 -15.79
CA SER A 951 -65.36 -13.38 -15.91
C SER A 951 -64.05 -12.69 -16.29
N GLY A 952 -62.90 -13.23 -15.89
CA GLY A 952 -61.58 -12.68 -16.22
C GLY A 952 -60.70 -12.55 -14.99
N THR A 953 -59.68 -11.70 -15.02
CA THR A 953 -58.74 -11.50 -13.93
C THR A 953 -58.99 -10.16 -13.24
N VAL A 954 -59.19 -10.19 -11.92
CA VAL A 954 -59.26 -8.97 -11.10
C VAL A 954 -57.91 -8.76 -10.43
N ASN A 955 -57.23 -7.66 -10.76
CA ASN A 955 -55.94 -7.32 -10.16
C ASN A 955 -56.08 -6.42 -8.94
N THR A 956 -57.08 -5.54 -8.93
CA THR A 956 -57.31 -4.62 -7.82
C THR A 956 -58.77 -4.21 -7.76
N PHE A 957 -59.25 -3.84 -6.57
CA PHE A 957 -60.54 -3.20 -6.41
C PHE A 957 -60.58 -2.35 -5.14
N ARG A 958 -61.57 -1.45 -5.08
CA ARG A 958 -61.88 -0.57 -3.94
C ARG A 958 -63.38 -0.42 -3.79
N PHE A 959 -63.82 -0.05 -2.59
CA PHE A 959 -65.22 0.29 -2.32
C PHE A 959 -65.43 1.80 -2.23
N LEU A 960 -66.34 2.32 -3.06
CA LEU A 960 -66.97 3.63 -2.91
C LEU A 960 -68.34 3.44 -2.26
N ASN A 961 -68.38 3.43 -0.93
CA ASN A 961 -69.59 3.09 -0.15
C ASN A 961 -70.12 1.67 -0.44
N ASN A 962 -71.13 1.53 -1.31
CA ASN A 962 -71.69 0.23 -1.75
C ASN A 962 -71.41 -0.05 -3.24
N THR A 963 -70.57 0.76 -3.88
CA THR A 963 -70.10 0.54 -5.25
C THR A 963 -68.72 -0.09 -5.21
N LEU A 964 -68.57 -1.26 -5.81
CA LEU A 964 -67.26 -1.87 -6.08
C LEU A 964 -66.70 -1.25 -7.35
N VAL A 965 -65.48 -0.75 -7.31
CA VAL A 965 -64.72 -0.36 -8.50
C VAL A 965 -63.54 -1.31 -8.62
N ALA A 966 -63.44 -2.03 -9.73
CA ALA A 966 -62.41 -3.03 -9.99
C ALA A 966 -61.59 -2.67 -11.24
N GLY A 967 -60.31 -3.03 -11.21
CA GLY A 967 -59.38 -2.93 -12.32
C GLY A 967 -58.75 -4.29 -12.61
N GLY A 968 -58.60 -4.61 -13.89
CA GLY A 968 -58.14 -5.91 -14.33
C GLY A 968 -58.21 -6.08 -15.84
N ASP A 969 -58.36 -7.33 -16.26
CA ASP A 969 -58.71 -7.73 -17.62
C ASP A 969 -59.90 -8.69 -17.52
N PHE A 970 -61.11 -8.17 -17.70
CA PHE A 970 -62.34 -8.94 -17.52
C PHE A 970 -63.43 -8.55 -18.51
N LYS A 971 -64.39 -9.47 -18.64
CA LYS A 971 -65.61 -9.29 -19.43
C LYS A 971 -66.80 -9.09 -18.52
N TYR A 972 -67.65 -8.13 -18.86
CA TYR A 972 -68.96 -7.92 -18.24
C TYR A 972 -70.02 -7.74 -19.32
N GLN A 973 -71.08 -8.56 -19.29
CA GLN A 973 -72.17 -8.51 -20.30
C GLN A 973 -71.70 -8.63 -21.78
N ASN A 974 -70.56 -9.31 -22.01
CA ASN A 974 -69.82 -9.45 -23.29
C ASN A 974 -68.97 -8.25 -23.73
N ASP A 975 -68.86 -7.19 -22.94
CA ASP A 975 -67.92 -6.10 -23.20
C ASP A 975 -66.58 -6.39 -22.49
N ASP A 976 -65.47 -6.20 -23.22
CA ASP A 976 -64.12 -6.26 -22.68
C ASP A 976 -63.83 -4.95 -21.92
N LEU A 977 -63.47 -5.05 -20.64
CA LEU A 977 -63.29 -3.92 -19.73
C LEU A 977 -61.98 -4.04 -18.94
N ASN A 978 -61.27 -2.91 -18.82
CA ASN A 978 -60.11 -2.78 -17.93
C ASN A 978 -60.46 -2.15 -16.58
N LEU A 979 -61.57 -1.41 -16.54
CA LEU A 979 -62.16 -0.81 -15.35
C LEU A 979 -63.65 -1.09 -15.32
N PHE A 980 -64.17 -1.38 -14.13
CA PHE A 980 -65.57 -1.74 -13.93
C PHE A 980 -66.08 -1.18 -12.61
N ALA A 981 -67.31 -0.67 -12.62
CA ALA A 981 -68.03 -0.26 -11.43
C ALA A 981 -69.35 -1.04 -11.29
N TYR A 982 -69.67 -1.47 -10.07
CA TYR A 982 -70.91 -2.17 -9.74
C TYR A 982 -71.49 -1.67 -8.42
N ASP A 983 -72.69 -1.10 -8.46
CA ASP A 983 -73.40 -0.63 -7.26
C ASP A 983 -74.38 -1.68 -6.76
N PHE A 984 -74.08 -2.28 -5.61
CA PHE A 984 -74.91 -3.33 -5.01
C PHE A 984 -76.31 -2.84 -4.55
N ASN A 985 -76.55 -1.53 -4.51
CA ASN A 985 -77.84 -0.95 -4.17
C ASN A 985 -78.63 -0.49 -5.42
N SER A 986 -78.00 -0.46 -6.59
CA SER A 986 -78.62 0.00 -7.83
C SER A 986 -79.11 -1.17 -8.69
N THR A 987 -80.24 -0.97 -9.37
CA THR A 987 -80.69 -1.86 -10.44
C THR A 987 -80.17 -1.43 -11.82
N ASN A 988 -79.62 -0.23 -11.94
CA ASN A 988 -78.99 0.26 -13.17
C ASN A 988 -77.46 0.16 -13.02
N GLN A 989 -76.82 -0.65 -13.86
CA GLN A 989 -75.39 -0.96 -13.82
C GLN A 989 -74.67 -0.37 -15.04
N GLU A 990 -74.88 0.93 -15.30
CA GLU A 990 -74.17 1.65 -16.37
C GLU A 990 -72.72 1.92 -15.96
N GLN A 991 -71.78 1.58 -16.85
CA GLN A 991 -70.36 1.86 -16.65
C GLN A 991 -70.08 3.36 -16.84
N PRO A 992 -69.21 3.99 -16.02
CA PRO A 992 -68.75 5.35 -16.25
C PRO A 992 -68.10 5.49 -17.64
N SER A 993 -68.52 6.47 -18.44
CA SER A 993 -68.11 6.55 -19.85
C SER A 993 -66.59 6.66 -20.07
N HIS A 994 -65.89 7.32 -19.15
CA HIS A 994 -64.44 7.50 -19.23
C HIS A 994 -63.66 6.21 -18.91
N PHE A 995 -64.28 5.17 -18.34
CA PHE A 995 -63.59 3.89 -18.12
C PHE A 995 -63.21 3.20 -19.43
N ALA A 996 -63.98 3.44 -20.50
CA ALA A 996 -63.71 2.91 -21.84
C ALA A 996 -62.48 3.52 -22.52
N ASP A 997 -61.95 4.64 -21.99
CA ASP A 997 -60.78 5.32 -22.56
C ASP A 997 -59.44 4.66 -22.11
N ILE A 998 -59.48 3.72 -21.16
CA ILE A 998 -58.31 2.95 -20.73
C ILE A 998 -58.17 1.68 -21.58
N ASP A 999 -57.08 1.59 -22.34
CA ASP A 999 -56.81 0.54 -23.33
C ASP A 999 -55.77 -0.50 -22.88
N PHE A 1000 -55.34 -0.44 -21.61
CA PHE A 1000 -54.40 -1.40 -21.02
C PHE A 1000 -54.99 -2.07 -19.77
N GLU A 1001 -54.53 -3.30 -19.47
CA GLU A 1001 -54.92 -4.04 -18.27
C GLU A 1001 -54.52 -3.28 -17.00
N VAL A 1002 -55.50 -2.96 -16.15
CA VAL A 1002 -55.24 -2.24 -14.90
C VAL A 1002 -54.71 -3.22 -13.85
N LYS A 1003 -53.50 -2.98 -13.37
CA LYS A 1003 -52.84 -3.75 -12.30
C LYS A 1003 -53.05 -3.10 -10.92
N LYS A 1004 -52.99 -1.76 -10.81
CA LYS A 1004 -53.23 -1.01 -9.58
C LYS A 1004 -54.13 0.21 -9.82
N MET A 1005 -54.85 0.62 -8.79
CA MET A 1005 -55.79 1.74 -8.84
C MET A 1005 -55.80 2.52 -7.52
N LEU A 1006 -55.79 3.84 -7.63
CA LEU A 1006 -55.99 4.79 -6.54
C LEU A 1006 -57.19 5.68 -6.87
N LEU A 1007 -58.17 5.71 -5.97
CA LEU A 1007 -59.31 6.63 -6.05
C LEU A 1007 -58.96 7.86 -5.23
N VAL A 1008 -58.66 8.97 -5.90
CA VAL A 1008 -58.31 10.24 -5.24
C VAL A 1008 -59.57 10.86 -4.65
N ASP A 1009 -60.63 10.91 -5.46
CA ASP A 1009 -61.94 11.38 -5.03
C ASP A 1009 -62.89 10.21 -4.79
N ASN A 1010 -63.74 10.34 -3.77
CA ASN A 1010 -64.66 9.29 -3.36
C ASN A 1010 -65.93 9.21 -4.24
N THR A 1011 -65.77 9.24 -5.56
CA THR A 1011 -66.86 9.11 -6.56
C THR A 1011 -66.34 8.42 -7.83
N THR A 1012 -67.21 7.71 -8.56
CA THR A 1012 -66.82 7.03 -9.80
C THR A 1012 -66.47 7.98 -10.94
N SER A 1013 -66.82 9.27 -10.85
CA SER A 1013 -66.50 10.32 -11.84
C SER A 1013 -65.41 11.27 -11.36
N GLY A 1014 -64.80 11.00 -10.21
CA GLY A 1014 -63.79 11.86 -9.60
C GLY A 1014 -62.38 11.49 -10.03
N ARG A 1015 -61.38 12.23 -9.55
CA ARG A 1015 -59.98 11.99 -9.89
C ARG A 1015 -59.57 10.56 -9.53
N THR A 1016 -58.91 9.89 -10.47
CA THR A 1016 -58.55 8.46 -10.37
C THR A 1016 -57.20 8.24 -11.03
N ILE A 1017 -56.35 7.40 -10.44
CA ILE A 1017 -55.04 7.03 -10.99
C ILE A 1017 -55.01 5.52 -11.17
N VAL A 1018 -54.60 5.06 -12.34
CA VAL A 1018 -54.43 3.64 -12.65
C VAL A 1018 -53.05 3.37 -13.20
N SER A 1019 -52.51 2.19 -12.91
CA SER A 1019 -51.29 1.68 -13.53
C SER A 1019 -51.50 0.29 -14.13
N GLY A 1020 -50.88 0.06 -15.29
CA GLY A 1020 -50.62 -1.25 -15.87
C GLY A 1020 -49.18 -1.69 -15.58
N GLU A 1021 -48.64 -2.59 -16.41
CA GLU A 1021 -47.26 -3.09 -16.24
C GLU A 1021 -46.18 -2.03 -16.52
N SER A 1022 -46.43 -1.11 -17.45
CA SER A 1022 -45.47 -0.06 -17.87
C SER A 1022 -46.12 1.31 -18.09
N SER A 1023 -47.42 1.43 -17.83
CA SER A 1023 -48.21 2.64 -18.09
C SER A 1023 -48.93 3.13 -16.84
N ILE A 1024 -49.00 4.44 -16.65
CA ILE A 1024 -49.71 5.13 -15.57
C ILE A 1024 -50.55 6.23 -16.23
N SER A 1025 -51.85 6.22 -15.92
CA SER A 1025 -52.80 7.22 -16.38
C SER A 1025 -53.57 7.81 -15.22
N ALA A 1026 -53.75 9.13 -15.24
CA ALA A 1026 -54.47 9.88 -14.22
C ALA A 1026 -55.65 10.62 -14.84
N TYR A 1027 -56.85 10.40 -14.31
CA TYR A 1027 -58.07 11.10 -14.67
C TYR A 1027 -58.23 12.34 -13.80
N ASP A 1028 -58.37 13.51 -14.41
CA ASP A 1028 -58.48 14.80 -13.70
C ASP A 1028 -59.93 15.17 -13.27
N GLY A 1029 -60.89 14.25 -13.47
CA GLY A 1029 -62.33 14.51 -13.33
C GLY A 1029 -63.03 14.82 -14.65
N SER A 1030 -62.27 15.03 -15.74
CA SER A 1030 -62.78 15.30 -17.09
C SER A 1030 -62.12 14.49 -18.21
N SER A 1031 -60.81 14.24 -18.13
CA SER A 1031 -60.04 13.52 -19.15
C SER A 1031 -58.87 12.75 -18.55
N TRP A 1032 -58.44 11.68 -19.23
CA TRP A 1032 -57.26 10.90 -18.87
C TRP A 1032 -55.98 11.53 -19.41
N HIS A 1033 -54.96 11.58 -18.56
CA HIS A 1033 -53.62 12.03 -18.89
C HIS A 1033 -52.63 10.90 -18.63
N SER A 1034 -51.86 10.50 -19.65
CA SER A 1034 -50.73 9.60 -19.44
C SER A 1034 -49.59 10.36 -18.78
N ILE A 1035 -49.04 9.80 -17.71
CA ILE A 1035 -47.90 10.37 -16.98
C ILE A 1035 -46.67 9.46 -17.06
N SER A 1036 -46.60 8.53 -18.03
CA SER A 1036 -45.50 7.58 -18.16
C SER A 1036 -44.36 7.99 -19.09
N ALA A 1037 -44.43 9.16 -19.72
CA ALA A 1037 -43.48 9.56 -20.76
C ALA A 1037 -42.01 9.52 -20.30
N ASP A 1038 -41.72 9.88 -19.04
CA ASP A 1038 -40.35 9.86 -18.51
C ASP A 1038 -39.89 8.46 -18.04
N LEU A 1039 -40.79 7.48 -18.02
CA LEU A 1039 -40.61 6.12 -17.50
C LEU A 1039 -40.53 5.06 -18.62
N GLU A 1040 -40.20 5.44 -19.85
CA GLU A 1040 -40.04 4.47 -20.95
C GLU A 1040 -39.03 3.36 -20.59
N GLY A 1041 -39.39 2.10 -20.86
CA GLY A 1041 -38.57 0.94 -20.49
C GLY A 1041 -38.70 0.49 -19.03
N SER A 1042 -39.55 1.14 -18.23
CA SER A 1042 -39.80 0.76 -16.83
C SER A 1042 -40.87 -0.32 -16.68
N THR A 1043 -40.79 -1.09 -15.59
CA THR A 1043 -41.89 -1.93 -15.08
C THR A 1043 -42.39 -1.39 -13.74
N ILE A 1044 -43.71 -1.44 -13.55
CA ILE A 1044 -44.41 -0.88 -12.39
C ILE A 1044 -45.03 -2.00 -11.57
N GLU A 1045 -44.71 -2.04 -10.28
CA GLU A 1045 -45.20 -3.05 -9.33
C GLU A 1045 -46.25 -2.49 -8.37
N ASP A 1046 -46.08 -1.25 -7.90
CA ASP A 1046 -47.01 -0.60 -7.00
C ASP A 1046 -47.08 0.93 -7.18
N ILE A 1047 -48.22 1.51 -6.82
CA ILE A 1047 -48.43 2.97 -6.79
C ILE A 1047 -49.09 3.37 -5.46
N GLN A 1048 -48.66 4.49 -4.87
CA GLN A 1048 -49.24 5.04 -3.65
C GLN A 1048 -49.28 6.57 -3.67
N LEU A 1049 -50.32 7.16 -3.07
CA LEU A 1049 -50.36 8.59 -2.77
C LEU A 1049 -49.88 8.81 -1.34
N LEU A 1050 -48.89 9.69 -1.17
CA LEU A 1050 -48.36 10.08 0.13
C LEU A 1050 -48.55 11.57 0.35
N ASP A 1051 -48.95 11.93 1.57
CA ASP A 1051 -49.13 13.30 2.00
C ASP A 1051 -47.76 13.96 2.29
N LEU A 1052 -47.65 15.26 2.04
CA LEU A 1052 -46.48 16.10 2.27
C LEU A 1052 -46.69 16.96 3.51
N GLU A 1053 -45.61 17.29 4.22
CA GLU A 1053 -45.67 18.24 5.34
C GLU A 1053 -46.12 19.65 4.93
N SER A 1054 -45.89 20.01 3.66
CA SER A 1054 -46.29 21.29 3.08
C SER A 1054 -46.76 21.10 1.64
N SER A 1055 -47.74 21.90 1.24
CA SER A 1055 -48.27 21.85 -0.13
C SER A 1055 -47.17 22.10 -1.16
N ASN A 1056 -47.15 21.28 -2.21
CA ASN A 1056 -46.27 21.44 -3.34
C ASN A 1056 -46.81 22.54 -4.27
N ASP A 1057 -46.12 23.68 -4.32
CA ASP A 1057 -46.50 24.82 -5.18
C ASP A 1057 -46.54 24.46 -6.69
N MET A 1058 -45.87 23.38 -7.10
CA MET A 1058 -45.90 22.89 -8.49
C MET A 1058 -47.20 22.13 -8.80
N ASN A 1059 -47.87 21.57 -7.79
CA ASN A 1059 -49.10 20.82 -7.95
C ASN A 1059 -50.33 21.73 -7.79
N ASN A 1060 -51.04 21.95 -8.89
CA ASN A 1060 -52.26 22.77 -8.93
C ASN A 1060 -53.53 22.04 -8.45
N GLY A 1061 -53.43 20.79 -8.00
CA GLY A 1061 -54.56 19.99 -7.51
C GLY A 1061 -55.34 19.24 -8.60
N SER A 1062 -54.91 19.29 -9.86
CA SER A 1062 -55.66 18.72 -11.00
C SER A 1062 -55.73 17.20 -11.01
N LEU A 1063 -54.62 16.51 -10.75
CA LEU A 1063 -54.55 15.04 -10.77
C LEU A 1063 -54.74 14.42 -9.38
N PHE A 1064 -54.16 15.05 -8.35
CA PHE A 1064 -54.26 14.68 -6.94
C PHE A 1064 -54.05 15.93 -6.08
N ASP A 1065 -54.32 15.85 -4.77
CA ASP A 1065 -54.31 17.03 -3.89
C ASP A 1065 -52.94 17.70 -3.80
N SER A 1066 -52.92 19.02 -3.62
CA SER A 1066 -51.69 19.83 -3.70
C SER A 1066 -50.65 19.48 -2.63
N ASP A 1067 -51.08 18.86 -1.54
CA ASP A 1067 -50.27 18.33 -0.45
C ASP A 1067 -49.94 16.84 -0.63
N GLN A 1068 -50.09 16.28 -1.83
CA GLN A 1068 -49.76 14.89 -2.13
C GLN A 1068 -48.73 14.74 -3.24
N VAL A 1069 -48.10 13.56 -3.27
CA VAL A 1069 -47.21 13.09 -4.34
C VAL A 1069 -47.52 11.62 -4.64
N LEU A 1070 -47.38 11.24 -5.92
CA LEU A 1070 -47.60 9.87 -6.37
C LEU A 1070 -46.27 9.11 -6.39
N PHE A 1071 -46.13 8.12 -5.51
CA PHE A 1071 -45.01 7.19 -5.49
C PHE A 1071 -45.29 6.01 -6.42
N VAL A 1072 -44.24 5.53 -7.07
CA VAL A 1072 -44.24 4.30 -7.87
C VAL A 1072 -43.05 3.45 -7.47
N SER A 1073 -43.25 2.14 -7.36
CA SER A 1073 -42.17 1.16 -7.21
C SER A 1073 -42.10 0.22 -8.40
N GLY A 1074 -40.90 -0.30 -8.67
CA GLY A 1074 -40.66 -1.30 -9.71
C GLY A 1074 -39.22 -1.32 -10.18
N ASN A 1075 -39.02 -1.60 -11.46
CA ASN A 1075 -37.75 -1.41 -12.15
C ASN A 1075 -37.92 -0.18 -13.06
N LEU A 1076 -37.42 0.97 -12.60
CA LEU A 1076 -37.72 2.26 -13.20
C LEU A 1076 -36.49 2.80 -13.93
N THR A 1077 -36.67 3.18 -15.19
CA THR A 1077 -35.69 3.95 -15.97
C THR A 1077 -36.25 5.34 -16.19
N ILE A 1078 -35.69 6.33 -15.48
CA ILE A 1078 -36.13 7.72 -15.56
C ILE A 1078 -35.24 8.47 -16.53
N SER A 1079 -35.79 9.03 -17.60
CA SER A 1079 -35.04 9.61 -18.74
C SER A 1079 -33.87 10.53 -18.36
N LYS A 1080 -34.01 11.33 -17.28
CA LYS A 1080 -32.96 12.24 -16.78
C LYS A 1080 -32.00 11.62 -15.75
N TYR A 1081 -32.47 10.63 -14.97
CA TYR A 1081 -31.80 10.18 -13.75
C TYR A 1081 -31.30 8.73 -13.81
N GLY A 1082 -31.68 8.00 -14.86
CA GLY A 1082 -31.35 6.59 -15.03
C GLY A 1082 -32.17 5.67 -14.12
N TYR A 1083 -31.55 4.57 -13.71
CA TYR A 1083 -32.20 3.50 -12.97
C TYR A 1083 -32.60 3.90 -11.53
N ALA A 1084 -33.79 3.50 -11.09
CA ALA A 1084 -34.26 3.58 -9.71
C ALA A 1084 -35.29 2.47 -9.43
N ASN A 1085 -35.56 2.19 -8.16
CA ASN A 1085 -36.59 1.22 -7.75
C ASN A 1085 -37.84 1.87 -7.15
N VAL A 1086 -37.70 3.08 -6.63
CA VAL A 1086 -38.82 3.94 -6.24
C VAL A 1086 -38.61 5.32 -6.82
N ALA A 1087 -39.66 5.88 -7.41
CA ALA A 1087 -39.71 7.25 -7.86
C ALA A 1087 -41.00 7.92 -7.40
N TYR A 1088 -41.04 9.24 -7.41
CA TYR A 1088 -42.26 10.00 -7.14
C TYR A 1088 -42.52 11.04 -8.22
N PHE A 1089 -43.79 11.22 -8.54
CA PHE A 1089 -44.26 12.22 -9.48
C PHE A 1089 -44.78 13.44 -8.71
N ASN A 1090 -44.16 14.60 -8.95
CA ASN A 1090 -44.47 15.85 -8.25
C ASN A 1090 -45.50 16.73 -8.98
N SER A 1091 -46.32 16.13 -9.86
CA SER A 1091 -47.22 16.75 -10.86
C SER A 1091 -46.59 17.25 -12.16
N THR A 1092 -45.25 17.38 -12.21
CA THR A 1092 -44.56 17.90 -13.41
C THR A 1092 -43.50 16.97 -13.98
N ALA A 1093 -42.78 16.25 -13.13
CA ALA A 1093 -41.72 15.33 -13.54
C ALA A 1093 -41.61 14.16 -12.54
N TRP A 1094 -41.04 13.05 -13.02
CA TRP A 1094 -40.63 11.94 -12.16
C TRP A 1094 -39.25 12.20 -11.57
N LEU A 1095 -39.15 12.04 -10.25
CA LEU A 1095 -37.92 12.16 -9.50
C LEU A 1095 -37.61 10.82 -8.82
N PRO A 1096 -36.38 10.29 -8.94
CA PRO A 1096 -36.00 9.08 -8.24
C PRO A 1096 -35.99 9.30 -6.72
N PHE A 1097 -36.20 8.23 -5.96
CA PHE A 1097 -36.25 8.26 -4.50
C PHE A 1097 -35.33 7.22 -3.87
N ILE A 1098 -35.46 5.95 -4.28
CA ILE A 1098 -34.69 4.82 -3.74
C ILE A 1098 -34.13 3.98 -4.87
N ILE A 1099 -32.90 3.52 -4.69
CA ILE A 1099 -32.25 2.49 -5.51
C ILE A 1099 -31.95 1.31 -4.60
N THR A 1100 -32.21 0.10 -5.07
CA THR A 1100 -31.89 -1.12 -4.33
C THR A 1100 -30.89 -1.98 -5.08
N THR A 1101 -30.22 -2.87 -4.36
CA THR A 1101 -29.20 -3.79 -4.90
C THR A 1101 -29.57 -5.22 -4.56
N HIS A 1102 -29.34 -6.14 -5.49
CA HIS A 1102 -29.48 -7.57 -5.21
C HIS A 1102 -28.38 -8.35 -5.90
N GLU A 1103 -27.38 -8.79 -5.14
CA GLU A 1103 -26.19 -9.51 -5.65
C GLU A 1103 -25.70 -9.04 -7.04
N ARG A 1104 -25.79 -9.91 -8.07
CA ARG A 1104 -25.44 -9.63 -9.49
C ARG A 1104 -26.65 -9.49 -10.41
N THR A 1105 -27.84 -9.26 -9.84
CA THR A 1105 -29.10 -9.19 -10.59
C THR A 1105 -29.89 -7.95 -10.25
N THR A 1106 -30.95 -7.71 -11.02
CA THR A 1106 -31.79 -6.52 -10.84
C THR A 1106 -32.65 -6.68 -9.60
N ALA A 1107 -32.43 -5.80 -8.62
CA ALA A 1107 -33.25 -5.72 -7.41
C ALA A 1107 -34.67 -5.21 -7.72
N THR A 1108 -35.65 -5.59 -6.92
CA THR A 1108 -37.05 -5.19 -7.12
C THR A 1108 -37.73 -4.75 -5.81
N ILE A 1109 -38.64 -3.79 -5.91
CA ILE A 1109 -39.57 -3.42 -4.83
C ILE A 1109 -40.99 -3.71 -5.32
N SER A 1110 -41.54 -4.81 -4.83
CA SER A 1110 -42.85 -5.36 -5.20
C SER A 1110 -44.02 -4.56 -4.59
N SER A 1111 -43.82 -3.91 -3.45
CA SER A 1111 -44.91 -3.25 -2.72
C SER A 1111 -44.44 -2.15 -1.78
N ILE A 1112 -45.25 -1.09 -1.68
CA ILE A 1112 -45.08 -0.03 -0.69
C ILE A 1112 -46.07 -0.28 0.46
N PHE A 1113 -45.55 -0.75 1.58
CA PHE A 1113 -46.32 -1.05 2.78
C PHE A 1113 -46.72 0.23 3.53
N MET A 1114 -48.02 0.48 3.58
CA MET A 1114 -48.60 1.56 4.37
C MET A 1114 -48.77 1.09 5.82
N ASN A 1115 -47.91 1.56 6.73
CA ASN A 1115 -47.95 1.21 8.16
C ASN A 1115 -49.08 1.95 8.91
N LYS A 1116 -50.30 1.94 8.36
CA LYS A 1116 -51.50 2.56 8.93
C LYS A 1116 -52.74 1.77 8.54
N ASP A 1117 -53.83 1.97 9.27
CA ASP A 1117 -55.10 1.32 8.94
C ASP A 1117 -55.63 1.81 7.58
N GLN A 1118 -55.81 0.88 6.65
CA GLN A 1118 -56.37 1.11 5.31
C GLN A 1118 -57.68 0.34 5.08
N SER A 1119 -58.23 -0.30 6.12
CA SER A 1119 -59.40 -1.18 6.00
C SER A 1119 -60.64 -0.50 5.40
N ALA A 1120 -60.82 0.80 5.64
CA ALA A 1120 -61.95 1.57 5.12
C ALA A 1120 -62.03 1.60 3.58
N LEU A 1121 -60.90 1.42 2.88
CA LEU A 1121 -60.84 1.38 1.41
C LEU A 1121 -61.37 0.06 0.82
N TYR A 1122 -61.43 -0.99 1.66
CA TYR A 1122 -61.74 -2.37 1.29
C TYR A 1122 -63.01 -2.90 1.96
N VAL A 1123 -63.64 -2.10 2.82
CA VAL A 1123 -64.86 -2.46 3.55
C VAL A 1123 -66.02 -1.58 3.07
N SER A 1124 -67.05 -2.21 2.53
CA SER A 1124 -68.27 -1.51 2.10
C SER A 1124 -69.06 -0.94 3.29
N GLY A 1125 -69.64 0.25 3.11
CA GLY A 1125 -70.53 0.91 4.07
C GLY A 1125 -69.85 1.64 5.24
N SER A 1126 -68.55 1.97 5.14
CA SER A 1126 -67.73 2.48 6.27
C SER A 1126 -67.54 4.01 6.37
N LEU A 1127 -68.18 4.86 5.56
CA LEU A 1127 -67.87 6.31 5.59
C LEU A 1127 -68.76 7.13 6.53
N THR A 1128 -68.27 7.41 7.74
CA THR A 1128 -68.63 8.64 8.48
C THR A 1128 -67.61 9.74 8.15
N ASN A 1129 -68.08 10.90 7.69
CA ASN A 1129 -67.32 12.12 7.39
C ASN A 1129 -66.13 12.36 8.33
N SER A 1130 -64.91 12.20 7.83
CA SER A 1130 -63.73 12.86 8.38
C SER A 1130 -63.31 14.01 7.45
N THR A 1131 -64.15 15.02 7.32
CA THR A 1131 -63.72 16.37 6.94
C THR A 1131 -63.43 17.13 8.22
N ARG A 1132 -62.15 17.40 8.53
CA ARG A 1132 -61.76 18.36 9.56
C ARG A 1132 -61.48 19.71 8.89
N PRO A 1133 -62.36 20.72 9.02
CA PRO A 1133 -61.98 22.08 8.72
C PRO A 1133 -61.18 22.66 9.90
N SER A 1134 -60.07 23.31 9.59
CA SER A 1134 -59.25 24.08 10.50
C SER A 1134 -60.00 25.33 10.99
N THR A 1135 -60.31 25.41 12.28
CA THR A 1135 -60.57 26.70 12.95
C THR A 1135 -59.86 26.77 14.29
N THR A 1136 -58.96 27.73 14.38
CA THR A 1136 -58.33 28.28 15.59
C THR A 1136 -59.37 28.86 16.56
N SER A 1137 -59.35 28.47 17.82
CA SER A 1137 -59.75 29.37 18.92
C SER A 1137 -59.24 28.89 20.28
N SER A 1138 -58.46 29.76 20.90
CA SER A 1138 -58.14 29.85 22.32
C SER A 1138 -59.37 29.95 23.23
N SER A 1139 -59.37 29.29 24.38
CA SER A 1139 -59.88 29.89 25.63
C SER A 1139 -59.62 29.04 26.88
N THR A 1140 -59.12 29.72 27.89
CA THR A 1140 -59.00 29.41 29.33
C THR A 1140 -60.35 29.03 29.97
N PRO A 1141 -60.38 28.24 31.07
CA PRO A 1141 -61.63 27.72 31.63
C PRO A 1141 -62.13 28.55 32.82
N THR A 1142 -63.44 28.77 32.91
CA THR A 1142 -64.08 29.09 34.20
C THR A 1142 -65.47 28.47 34.34
N SER A 1143 -65.57 27.63 35.39
CA SER A 1143 -66.69 27.40 36.31
C SER A 1143 -68.13 27.24 35.79
N SER A 1144 -68.73 26.07 36.07
CA SER A 1144 -70.11 26.02 36.57
C SER A 1144 -70.42 24.80 37.43
N THR A 1145 -71.26 25.07 38.41
CA THR A 1145 -71.82 24.36 39.56
C THR A 1145 -72.76 23.17 39.30
N THR A 1146 -72.50 22.07 40.02
CA THR A 1146 -73.36 21.17 40.83
C THR A 1146 -74.80 20.79 40.44
N GLY A 1147 -75.09 19.47 40.54
CA GLY A 1147 -76.39 18.91 40.97
C GLY A 1147 -76.76 17.53 40.39
N SER A 1148 -75.93 16.49 40.57
CA SER A 1148 -76.18 15.28 41.40
C SER A 1148 -77.35 14.35 41.04
N GLU A 1149 -77.02 13.13 40.60
CA GLU A 1149 -77.46 11.89 41.28
C GLU A 1149 -76.63 10.67 40.83
N LYS A 1150 -76.32 9.82 41.83
CA LYS A 1150 -75.95 8.39 41.81
C LYS A 1150 -74.49 7.89 41.70
N GLU A 1151 -74.21 7.10 42.74
CA GLU A 1151 -73.42 5.87 42.86
C GLU A 1151 -71.89 5.92 42.94
N LYS A 1152 -71.41 5.44 44.10
CA LYS A 1152 -70.01 5.37 44.54
C LYS A 1152 -69.31 4.14 43.96
N SER A 1153 -68.17 4.38 43.33
CA SER A 1153 -67.04 3.45 43.23
C SER A 1153 -65.78 4.31 43.31
N GLY A 1154 -65.09 4.24 44.45
CA GLY A 1154 -63.94 5.11 44.75
C GLY A 1154 -62.71 4.70 43.94
N LYS A 1155 -62.21 5.61 43.09
CA LYS A 1155 -60.88 5.51 42.48
C LYS A 1155 -59.88 6.32 43.31
N MET A 1156 -58.70 5.75 43.53
CA MET A 1156 -57.58 6.35 44.26
C MET A 1156 -56.86 7.37 43.36
N ASP A 1157 -56.51 8.54 43.88
CA ASP A 1157 -55.92 9.63 43.09
C ASP A 1157 -54.52 9.30 42.55
N ARG A 1158 -54.25 9.74 41.31
CA ARG A 1158 -53.06 9.42 40.50
C ARG A 1158 -51.72 9.76 41.18
N GLY A 1159 -51.69 10.69 42.13
CA GLY A 1159 -50.48 11.02 42.89
C GLY A 1159 -49.99 9.89 43.81
N PHE A 1160 -50.87 9.00 44.25
CA PHE A 1160 -50.50 7.88 45.12
C PHE A 1160 -49.90 6.71 44.33
N ILE A 1161 -50.29 6.55 43.06
CA ILE A 1161 -49.76 5.50 42.17
C ILE A 1161 -48.29 5.76 41.85
N VAL A 1162 -47.92 7.01 41.57
CA VAL A 1162 -46.54 7.40 41.25
C VAL A 1162 -45.59 7.15 42.42
N LEU A 1163 -46.04 7.42 43.66
CA LEU A 1163 -45.24 7.17 44.87
C LEU A 1163 -45.07 5.67 45.17
N VAL A 1164 -46.07 4.85 44.89
CA VAL A 1164 -45.98 3.39 45.05
C VAL A 1164 -45.03 2.80 44.00
N SER A 1165 -45.10 3.24 42.74
CA SER A 1165 -44.17 2.78 41.70
C SER A 1165 -42.73 3.23 41.93
N LEU A 1166 -42.51 4.44 42.45
CA LEU A 1166 -41.16 4.92 42.79
C LEU A 1166 -40.57 4.13 43.98
N ALA A 1167 -41.38 3.82 44.99
CA ALA A 1167 -40.96 2.99 46.11
C ALA A 1167 -40.64 1.55 45.70
N SER A 1168 -41.39 0.97 44.75
CA SER A 1168 -41.12 -0.36 44.18
C SER A 1168 -39.85 -0.39 43.31
N ALA A 1169 -39.55 0.68 42.56
CA ALA A 1169 -38.34 0.78 41.75
C ALA A 1169 -37.07 0.91 42.61
N VAL A 1170 -37.11 1.74 43.66
CA VAL A 1170 -35.98 1.88 44.59
C VAL A 1170 -35.75 0.59 45.39
N GLY A 1171 -36.82 -0.11 45.76
CA GLY A 1171 -36.74 -1.42 46.42
C GLY A 1171 -36.11 -2.51 45.55
N THR A 1172 -36.43 -2.56 44.26
CA THR A 1172 -35.89 -3.56 43.33
C THR A 1172 -34.41 -3.34 43.03
N ILE A 1173 -33.98 -2.09 42.84
CA ILE A 1173 -32.56 -1.76 42.65
C ILE A 1173 -31.74 -2.11 43.90
N GLY A 1174 -32.27 -1.86 45.10
CA GLY A 1174 -31.63 -2.26 46.36
C GLY A 1174 -31.47 -3.77 46.53
N VAL A 1175 -32.46 -4.57 46.09
CA VAL A 1175 -32.41 -6.04 46.16
C VAL A 1175 -31.40 -6.61 45.15
N ILE A 1176 -31.35 -6.08 43.92
CA ILE A 1176 -30.38 -6.52 42.90
C ILE A 1176 -28.94 -6.17 43.33
N GLY A 1177 -28.73 -4.98 43.89
CA GLY A 1177 -27.43 -4.59 44.45
C GLY A 1177 -26.99 -5.48 45.62
N ALA A 1178 -27.92 -5.88 46.49
CA ALA A 1178 -27.65 -6.80 47.59
C ALA A 1178 -27.34 -8.23 47.11
N ILE A 1179 -28.02 -8.72 46.07
CA ILE A 1179 -27.75 -10.04 45.45
C ILE A 1179 -26.38 -10.04 44.75
N GLY A 1180 -26.03 -8.99 44.00
CA GLY A 1180 -24.72 -8.85 43.37
C GLY A 1180 -23.57 -8.80 44.38
N SER A 1181 -23.75 -8.08 45.48
CA SER A 1181 -22.75 -8.00 46.56
C SER A 1181 -22.60 -9.33 47.32
N PHE A 1182 -23.67 -10.14 47.42
CA PHE A 1182 -23.62 -11.47 48.04
C PHE A 1182 -22.89 -12.52 47.19
N PHE A 1183 -22.94 -12.40 45.85
CA PHE A 1183 -22.18 -13.28 44.94
C PHE A 1183 -20.69 -12.96 44.90
N LEU A 1184 -20.30 -11.68 45.03
CA LEU A 1184 -18.89 -11.26 45.04
C LEU A 1184 -18.12 -11.70 46.31
N PHE A 1185 -18.80 -11.95 47.43
CA PHE A 1185 -18.16 -12.36 48.69
C PHE A 1185 -18.14 -13.87 48.95
N LYS A 1186 -18.68 -14.70 48.04
CA LYS A 1186 -18.84 -16.14 48.29
C LYS A 1186 -18.25 -17.03 47.20
N ASN A 1187 -16.99 -16.79 46.79
CA ASN A 1187 -16.17 -17.83 46.17
C ASN A 1187 -14.66 -17.57 46.36
N LYS A 1188 -14.13 -18.05 47.49
CA LYS A 1188 -12.73 -18.48 47.64
C LYS A 1188 -12.69 -19.80 48.42
N LYS A 1189 -11.93 -20.77 47.88
CA LYS A 1189 -11.62 -22.16 48.34
C LYS A 1189 -12.66 -23.21 47.86
N GLN A 1190 -12.32 -24.31 47.16
CA GLN A 1190 -11.12 -25.17 47.26
C GLN A 1190 -10.69 -25.82 45.93
N GLU A 1191 -9.43 -26.24 45.97
CA GLU A 1191 -8.53 -27.01 45.10
C GLU A 1191 -9.10 -28.17 44.25
N TYR A 1192 -8.45 -28.42 43.10
CA TYR A 1192 -7.96 -29.76 42.77
C TYR A 1192 -6.67 -29.71 41.92
N MET A 1193 -5.81 -30.70 42.17
CA MET A 1193 -4.37 -30.81 41.86
C MET A 1193 -4.06 -31.19 40.40
N PRO A 1194 -2.93 -30.73 39.82
CA PRO A 1194 -2.35 -31.32 38.61
C PRO A 1194 -1.41 -32.49 38.95
N LEU A 1195 -1.40 -33.49 38.09
CA LEU A 1195 -0.43 -34.59 38.05
C LEU A 1195 0.75 -34.19 37.15
N GLU A 1196 1.95 -34.26 37.69
CA GLU A 1196 3.25 -34.31 36.99
C GLU A 1196 3.73 -35.78 36.89
N PRO A 1197 4.85 -36.15 36.22
CA PRO A 1197 5.79 -35.37 35.38
C PRO A 1197 6.28 -36.10 34.09
N ARG A 1198 7.10 -35.44 33.24
CA ARG A 1198 8.51 -35.82 32.96
C ARG A 1198 9.18 -35.02 31.80
N VAL A 1199 10.26 -34.32 32.19
CA VAL A 1199 11.52 -34.01 31.45
C VAL A 1199 11.34 -33.01 30.28
N ASN A 1200 12.01 -31.85 30.22
CA ASN A 1200 13.46 -31.71 30.20
C ASN A 1200 13.98 -30.33 30.61
N GLU A 1201 15.26 -30.33 30.96
CA GLU A 1201 16.19 -29.28 31.36
C GLU A 1201 16.21 -28.08 30.40
N MET A 1202 16.14 -26.86 30.96
CA MET A 1202 17.08 -25.75 30.70
C MET A 1202 16.64 -24.51 31.50
N GLU A 1203 17.07 -24.44 32.76
CA GLU A 1203 17.20 -23.16 33.46
C GLU A 1203 18.23 -23.31 34.58
N MET A 1204 19.50 -23.17 34.21
CA MET A 1204 20.54 -22.70 35.11
C MET A 1204 21.29 -21.58 34.40
N LEU A 1205 21.34 -20.43 35.09
CA LEU A 1205 22.23 -19.27 34.89
C LEU A 1205 21.57 -18.03 34.28
N ASP A 1206 20.70 -17.40 35.07
CA ASP A 1206 20.64 -15.94 35.10
C ASP A 1206 21.85 -15.39 35.88
N THR A 1207 22.63 -14.53 35.23
CA THR A 1207 23.67 -13.70 35.87
C THR A 1207 23.08 -12.33 36.24
N VAL A 1208 23.19 -11.99 37.53
CA VAL A 1208 22.73 -10.74 38.15
C VAL A 1208 23.65 -9.56 37.79
N PRO A 1209 23.13 -8.33 37.63
CA PRO A 1209 23.94 -7.15 37.25
C PRO A 1209 24.95 -6.68 38.33
N PRO A 1210 26.07 -6.03 37.92
CA PRO A 1210 27.26 -5.82 38.77
C PRO A 1210 27.18 -4.64 39.75
N GLU A 1211 26.04 -3.98 39.90
CA GLU A 1211 25.93 -2.67 40.57
C GLU A 1211 25.81 -2.74 42.10
N ASN A 1212 25.74 -3.96 42.67
CA ASN A 1212 25.44 -4.16 44.09
C ASN A 1212 26.50 -4.95 44.89
N LEU A 1213 27.70 -5.19 44.36
CA LEU A 1213 28.72 -6.00 45.05
C LEU A 1213 30.07 -5.27 45.21
N LEU A 1214 30.11 -4.36 46.21
CA LEU A 1214 31.18 -4.17 47.21
C LEU A 1214 31.38 -2.69 47.60
N LYS A 1215 30.62 -2.26 48.61
CA LYS A 1215 30.98 -1.18 49.53
C LYS A 1215 31.41 -1.86 50.83
N HIS A 1216 32.64 -1.60 51.29
CA HIS A 1216 33.39 -2.17 52.44
C HIS A 1216 34.43 -3.25 52.10
N VAL A 1217 35.44 -2.90 51.27
CA VAL A 1217 36.85 -2.76 51.66
C VAL A 1217 37.48 -1.68 50.80
#